data_AF-S0GHY9-F1
#
_entry.id   AF-S0GHY9-F1
#
_cell.length_a   1.000
_cell.length_b   1.000
_cell.length_c   1.000
_cell.angle_alpha   90.00
_cell.angle_beta   90.00
_cell.angle_gamma   90.00
#
_symmetry.space_group_name_H-M   'P 1'
#
loop_
_entity.id
_entity.type
_entity.pdbx_description
1 polymer ?
#
loop_
_entity_poly.entity_id
_entity_poly.type
_entity_poly.pdbx_seq_one_letter_code
_entity_poly.pdbx_strand_id
1 'polypeptide(L)'
;MNNLHKIGLGLMLLILAACQNKEKAYKDHYPADKQEFITDIQDRFNKIKATEGLVSKDSTATLIREAHLHFYHHYPVYYDWWLQDGSDVKWFDKTLPEQISERLQKLQQETKVTNTPESITQALSAYLDACKARREQRLASFIKNTPEVVFTKFRTLRPSFFAYTEGLSDARAECNFFAGGELAYFKMDGIWAKEETLLKDTAGVFRDPDVHFDGKHILFAWKKSQKEDDFHLYEMEMPSRKLKQITSGLGFADIEPIYLPDENILFNSTRNGSAVDCWTVEVSNLYLCDREGRYMRQVGFDQVHTSNPTLLDDGRVVYTRWEYNDRGQVFMQPLCQMNPDGTGQAEYYGGNSFFPTTLTHTRQIPGTRKVMATTLGHHTPQHGKLCIIDPEAGRDENEGVMLVAPLRKPEAVKIDAYGQFADQFQHPYPLNEKEFLISYTPLGYHVGHPMEFSIYWMTPSGERELLVSDASISCNQPVLLSERERPFQRVDNVDYTKEEGVYYMQNIYEGNGLKGVQPGTIKKLRIVEPIYRVASIGAAFGFDAGGAGHAFSPVGVGNASWDVKRILGTVDVNPDGSAFFKVPCRTPLYFQALDENNRVVQTMRSWSTLQPGETQSCVGCHEHKNTVPIASHPVSMAMNTGIQKIEPEGIGDRCFSYIKEVQPIWDAHCISCHDGVKSKLSLKGELKVVDQQTKRKFSDSYLNLTHARQMTRDNDSWQGDAHHPEVNWISNLSEPTLLAPYFAGSNTSNLIKRLENGHGGCKLSKEEIETIALWIDLCVPFIGDYREANNWTQEEKEYYTYYEKKRETSRAAEKENIRQYLQSLKAKK
;
A
#
# COMPACT_ATOMS: atom_id res chain seq x y z
N MET A 1 15.23 -32.53 -64.58
CA MET A 1 14.81 -31.32 -63.82
C MET A 1 13.29 -31.26 -63.60
N ASN A 2 12.63 -32.36 -63.20
CA ASN A 2 11.15 -32.40 -63.06
C ASN A 2 10.63 -32.94 -61.71
N ASN A 3 11.48 -33.14 -60.70
CA ASN A 3 11.07 -33.65 -59.38
C ASN A 3 11.16 -32.63 -58.22
N LEU A 4 11.62 -31.39 -58.48
CA LEU A 4 11.69 -30.35 -57.44
C LEU A 4 10.45 -29.43 -57.39
N HIS A 5 9.62 -29.40 -58.43
CA HIS A 5 8.40 -28.56 -58.46
C HIS A 5 7.17 -29.22 -57.82
N LYS A 6 7.16 -30.55 -57.60
CA LYS A 6 6.04 -31.23 -56.93
C LYS A 6 6.15 -31.23 -55.40
N ILE A 7 7.35 -31.02 -54.85
CA ILE A 7 7.58 -30.92 -53.40
C ILE A 7 7.28 -29.50 -52.90
N GLY A 8 7.46 -28.48 -53.74
CA GLY A 8 7.17 -27.07 -53.41
C GLY A 8 5.68 -26.74 -53.26
N LEU A 9 4.80 -27.35 -54.06
CA LEU A 9 3.34 -27.09 -53.97
C LEU A 9 2.66 -27.86 -52.81
N GLY A 10 3.17 -29.05 -52.47
CA GLY A 10 2.66 -29.84 -51.35
C GLY A 10 2.97 -29.24 -49.99
N LEU A 11 4.17 -28.63 -49.83
CA LEU A 11 4.56 -27.97 -48.58
C LEU A 11 3.83 -26.64 -48.37
N MET A 12 3.49 -25.93 -49.46
CA MET A 12 2.78 -24.65 -49.38
C MET A 12 1.28 -24.84 -49.05
N LEU A 13 0.66 -25.94 -49.49
CA LEU A 13 -0.70 -26.31 -49.08
C LEU A 13 -0.77 -26.87 -47.64
N LEU A 14 0.29 -27.49 -47.13
CA LEU A 14 0.39 -27.91 -45.72
C LEU A 14 0.64 -26.75 -44.75
N ILE A 15 1.26 -25.66 -45.21
CA ILE A 15 1.45 -24.43 -44.41
C ILE A 15 0.22 -23.52 -44.47
N LEU A 16 -0.54 -23.51 -45.57
CA LEU A 16 -1.82 -22.79 -45.66
C LEU A 16 -2.99 -23.52 -44.98
N ALA A 17 -2.93 -24.84 -44.81
CA ALA A 17 -3.90 -25.61 -44.02
C ALA A 17 -3.66 -25.56 -42.50
N ALA A 18 -2.51 -25.03 -42.04
CA ALA A 18 -2.26 -24.76 -40.62
C ALA A 18 -2.91 -23.46 -40.12
N CYS A 19 -3.59 -22.72 -41.00
CA CYS A 19 -4.55 -21.66 -40.69
C CYS A 19 -6.00 -22.16 -40.75
N GLN A 20 -6.23 -23.45 -40.48
CA GLN A 20 -7.55 -23.87 -40.00
C GLN A 20 -7.71 -23.33 -38.58
N ASN A 21 -8.79 -22.58 -38.34
CA ASN A 21 -9.29 -22.24 -37.01
C ASN A 21 -9.05 -23.44 -36.08
N LYS A 22 -8.02 -23.37 -35.23
CA LYS A 22 -8.05 -24.17 -34.00
C LYS A 22 -9.33 -23.71 -33.34
N GLU A 23 -10.35 -24.57 -33.31
CA GLU A 23 -11.54 -24.31 -32.52
C GLU A 23 -11.05 -23.80 -31.17
N LYS A 24 -11.51 -22.60 -30.79
CA LYS A 24 -11.19 -22.03 -29.49
C LYS A 24 -11.64 -23.05 -28.46
N ALA A 25 -10.68 -23.71 -27.81
CA ALA A 25 -10.97 -24.66 -26.76
C ALA A 25 -11.40 -23.86 -25.53
N TYR A 26 -12.70 -23.84 -25.27
CA TYR A 26 -13.26 -23.23 -24.07
C TYR A 26 -13.27 -24.26 -22.93
N LYS A 27 -12.86 -23.85 -21.73
CA LYS A 27 -13.15 -24.57 -20.50
C LYS A 27 -14.54 -24.15 -20.03
N ASP A 28 -15.47 -25.07 -20.08
CA ASP A 28 -16.82 -24.84 -19.60
C ASP A 28 -16.89 -24.94 -18.07
N HIS A 29 -17.61 -24.01 -17.45
CA HIS A 29 -17.88 -24.02 -16.00
C HIS A 29 -19.32 -24.43 -15.69
N TYR A 30 -19.88 -25.34 -16.51
CA TYR A 30 -21.13 -26.01 -16.17
C TYR A 30 -20.96 -26.79 -14.87
N PRO A 31 -22.02 -26.90 -14.07
CA PRO A 31 -21.96 -27.72 -12.88
C PRO A 31 -21.74 -29.19 -13.29
N ALA A 32 -20.99 -29.93 -12.47
CA ALA A 32 -20.80 -31.36 -12.62
C ALA A 32 -22.14 -32.13 -12.56
N ASP A 33 -22.10 -33.44 -12.77
CA ASP A 33 -23.31 -34.27 -12.74
C ASP A 33 -24.01 -34.15 -11.38
N LYS A 34 -25.30 -33.82 -11.43
CA LYS A 34 -26.14 -33.57 -10.25
C LYS A 34 -26.25 -34.83 -9.38
N GLN A 35 -26.36 -36.00 -9.99
CA GLN A 35 -26.53 -37.26 -9.27
C GLN A 35 -25.21 -37.73 -8.64
N GLU A 36 -24.08 -37.47 -9.29
CA GLU A 36 -22.74 -37.71 -8.71
C GLU A 36 -22.54 -36.91 -7.43
N PHE A 37 -22.83 -35.61 -7.43
CA PHE A 37 -22.73 -34.78 -6.23
C PHE A 37 -23.63 -35.29 -5.08
N ILE A 38 -24.89 -35.63 -5.39
CA ILE A 38 -25.85 -36.14 -4.40
C ILE A 38 -25.35 -37.45 -3.79
N THR A 39 -24.73 -38.32 -4.57
CA THR A 39 -24.19 -39.59 -4.08
C THR A 39 -22.96 -39.35 -3.21
N ASP A 40 -22.00 -38.55 -3.70
CA ASP A 40 -20.73 -38.32 -3.03
C ASP A 40 -20.89 -37.53 -1.71
N ILE A 41 -21.83 -36.57 -1.64
CA ILE A 41 -22.10 -35.85 -0.39
C ILE A 41 -22.64 -36.79 0.70
N GLN A 42 -23.51 -37.74 0.34
CA GLN A 42 -24.03 -38.75 1.26
C GLN A 42 -22.93 -39.69 1.72
N ASP A 43 -22.14 -40.23 0.79
CA ASP A 43 -21.08 -41.19 1.09
C ASP A 43 -20.02 -40.60 2.03
N ARG A 44 -19.55 -39.39 1.74
CA ARG A 44 -18.55 -38.72 2.58
C ARG A 44 -19.09 -38.32 3.94
N PHE A 45 -20.33 -37.84 3.99
CA PHE A 45 -20.98 -37.53 5.26
C PHE A 45 -21.08 -38.78 6.13
N ASN A 46 -21.56 -39.90 5.57
CA ASN A 46 -21.66 -41.17 6.27
C ASN A 46 -20.30 -41.70 6.70
N LYS A 47 -19.27 -41.57 5.85
CA LYS A 47 -17.89 -41.95 6.18
C LYS A 47 -17.35 -41.15 7.36
N ILE A 48 -17.55 -39.83 7.39
CA ILE A 48 -17.11 -38.97 8.50
C ILE A 48 -17.86 -39.35 9.77
N LYS A 49 -19.19 -39.47 9.71
CA LYS A 49 -20.02 -39.86 10.86
C LYS A 49 -19.67 -41.23 11.42
N ALA A 50 -19.32 -42.19 10.56
CA ALA A 50 -18.89 -43.52 10.99
C ALA A 50 -17.57 -43.49 11.78
N THR A 51 -16.77 -42.42 11.69
CA THR A 51 -15.51 -42.28 12.44
C THR A 51 -15.65 -41.52 13.76
N GLU A 52 -16.76 -40.83 13.99
CA GLU A 52 -16.98 -40.05 15.22
C GLU A 52 -16.95 -40.94 16.47
N GLY A 53 -16.08 -40.61 17.42
CA GLY A 53 -15.89 -41.39 18.65
C GLY A 53 -15.05 -42.67 18.49
N LEU A 54 -14.66 -43.04 17.26
CA LEU A 54 -13.77 -44.18 16.97
C LEU A 54 -12.32 -43.75 16.73
N VAL A 55 -12.11 -42.56 16.17
CA VAL A 55 -10.77 -41.99 15.91
C VAL A 55 -10.53 -40.72 16.74
N SER A 56 -9.30 -40.22 16.72
CA SER A 56 -8.98 -38.96 17.39
C SER A 56 -9.75 -37.79 16.77
N LYS A 57 -9.95 -36.73 17.56
CA LYS A 57 -10.56 -35.49 17.08
C LYS A 57 -9.78 -34.88 15.91
N ASP A 58 -8.45 -34.97 15.95
CA ASP A 58 -7.58 -34.45 14.88
C ASP A 58 -7.73 -35.24 13.57
N SER A 59 -7.88 -36.57 13.66
CA SER A 59 -8.16 -37.40 12.50
C SER A 59 -9.52 -37.07 11.89
N THR A 60 -10.55 -36.86 12.72
CA THR A 60 -11.89 -36.45 12.25
C THR A 60 -11.83 -35.08 11.58
N ALA A 61 -11.15 -34.10 12.18
CA ALA A 61 -10.96 -32.77 11.62
C ALA A 61 -10.23 -32.79 10.26
N THR A 62 -9.26 -33.70 10.10
CA THR A 62 -8.55 -33.89 8.84
C THR A 62 -9.48 -34.42 7.75
N LEU A 63 -10.31 -35.43 8.05
CA LEU A 63 -11.30 -35.96 7.11
C LEU A 63 -12.33 -34.91 6.69
N ILE A 64 -12.78 -34.07 7.63
CA ILE A 64 -13.69 -32.95 7.35
C ILE A 64 -13.02 -31.97 6.38
N ARG A 65 -11.77 -31.57 6.65
CA ARG A 65 -11.01 -30.68 5.78
C ARG A 65 -10.83 -31.27 4.37
N GLU A 66 -10.49 -32.55 4.27
CA GLU A 66 -10.37 -33.25 2.98
C GLU A 66 -11.71 -33.30 2.23
N ALA A 67 -12.83 -33.47 2.94
CA ALA A 67 -14.15 -33.40 2.33
C ALA A 67 -14.47 -32.00 1.80
N HIS A 68 -14.17 -30.94 2.57
CA HIS A 68 -14.31 -29.56 2.10
C HIS A 68 -13.54 -29.30 0.81
N LEU A 69 -12.25 -29.66 0.78
CA LEU A 69 -11.41 -29.50 -0.42
C LEU A 69 -11.91 -30.34 -1.59
N HIS A 70 -12.31 -31.59 -1.33
CA HIS A 70 -12.84 -32.47 -2.37
C HIS A 70 -14.09 -31.87 -3.03
N PHE A 71 -15.07 -31.42 -2.25
CA PHE A 71 -16.27 -30.82 -2.82
C PHE A 71 -15.98 -29.50 -3.53
N TYR A 72 -15.07 -28.69 -2.99
CA TYR A 72 -14.65 -27.43 -3.61
C TYR A 72 -13.99 -27.66 -4.98
N HIS A 73 -13.22 -28.75 -5.15
CA HIS A 73 -12.54 -29.05 -6.41
C HIS A 73 -13.43 -29.76 -7.44
N HIS A 74 -14.27 -30.69 -7.01
CA HIS A 74 -15.04 -31.55 -7.93
C HIS A 74 -16.46 -31.03 -8.20
N TYR A 75 -17.05 -30.29 -7.25
CA TYR A 75 -18.42 -29.78 -7.33
C TYR A 75 -18.51 -28.31 -6.93
N PRO A 76 -17.65 -27.43 -7.47
CA PRO A 76 -17.46 -26.06 -6.96
C PRO A 76 -18.76 -25.26 -6.90
N VAL A 77 -19.63 -25.35 -7.92
CA VAL A 77 -20.92 -24.65 -7.97
C VAL A 77 -21.89 -25.17 -6.91
N TYR A 78 -22.15 -26.47 -6.88
CA TYR A 78 -23.09 -27.06 -5.93
C TYR A 78 -22.61 -26.89 -4.49
N TYR A 79 -21.30 -26.98 -4.28
CA TYR A 79 -20.72 -26.81 -2.97
C TYR A 79 -20.74 -25.36 -2.49
N ASP A 80 -20.50 -24.39 -3.38
CA ASP A 80 -20.67 -22.98 -3.02
C ASP A 80 -22.11 -22.69 -2.58
N TRP A 81 -23.12 -23.19 -3.32
CA TRP A 81 -24.51 -23.07 -2.90
C TRP A 81 -24.72 -23.69 -1.52
N TRP A 82 -24.24 -24.91 -1.31
CA TRP A 82 -24.31 -25.60 -0.01
C TRP A 82 -23.70 -24.78 1.13
N LEU A 83 -22.56 -24.12 0.91
CA LEU A 83 -21.93 -23.25 1.91
C LEU A 83 -22.71 -21.96 2.13
N GLN A 84 -23.18 -21.32 1.06
CA GLN A 84 -23.97 -20.08 1.11
C GLN A 84 -25.27 -20.28 1.89
N ASP A 85 -25.90 -21.45 1.76
CA ASP A 85 -27.23 -21.69 2.31
C ASP A 85 -27.25 -22.34 3.71
N GLY A 86 -26.08 -22.63 4.28
CA GLY A 86 -25.94 -23.05 5.67
C GLY A 86 -25.67 -21.90 6.65
N SER A 87 -25.71 -22.20 7.95
CA SER A 87 -25.34 -21.27 9.02
C SER A 87 -23.85 -20.97 9.09
N ASP A 88 -23.01 -21.98 8.86
CA ASP A 88 -21.56 -21.90 8.90
C ASP A 88 -20.90 -23.12 8.24
N VAL A 89 -19.56 -23.13 8.18
CA VAL A 89 -18.77 -24.18 7.53
C VAL A 89 -18.72 -25.51 8.31
N LYS A 90 -19.07 -25.53 9.61
CA LYS A 90 -19.03 -26.73 10.47
C LYS A 90 -20.33 -27.55 10.37
N TRP A 91 -20.84 -27.71 9.15
CA TRP A 91 -22.12 -28.36 8.91
C TRP A 91 -22.12 -29.87 9.23
N PHE A 92 -20.94 -30.49 9.33
CA PHE A 92 -20.79 -31.87 9.80
C PHE A 92 -21.21 -32.04 11.27
N ASP A 93 -21.37 -30.97 12.06
CA ASP A 93 -21.78 -31.08 13.46
C ASP A 93 -23.26 -31.49 13.64
N LYS A 94 -24.09 -31.33 12.61
CA LYS A 94 -25.51 -31.78 12.60
C LYS A 94 -25.69 -32.99 11.69
N THR A 95 -26.89 -33.60 11.70
CA THR A 95 -27.23 -34.66 10.75
C THR A 95 -27.45 -34.12 9.34
N LEU A 96 -27.21 -34.94 8.30
CA LEU A 96 -27.42 -34.53 6.91
C LEU A 96 -28.87 -34.10 6.63
N PRO A 97 -29.91 -34.79 7.12
CA PRO A 97 -31.30 -34.34 6.98
C PRO A 97 -31.59 -32.97 7.60
N GLU A 98 -31.02 -32.66 8.77
CA GLU A 98 -31.13 -31.34 9.39
C GLU A 98 -30.47 -30.27 8.51
N GLN A 99 -29.29 -30.56 7.97
CA GLN A 99 -28.55 -29.65 7.09
C GLN A 99 -29.28 -29.38 5.77
N ILE A 100 -29.93 -30.40 5.20
CA ILE A 100 -30.76 -30.23 3.99
C ILE A 100 -32.02 -29.42 4.31
N SER A 101 -32.68 -29.72 5.44
CA SER A 101 -33.89 -29.00 5.87
C SER A 101 -33.62 -27.52 6.09
N GLU A 102 -32.50 -27.18 6.73
CA GLU A 102 -32.06 -25.79 6.95
C GLU A 102 -31.93 -25.02 5.62
N ARG A 103 -31.31 -25.65 4.61
CA ARG A 103 -31.08 -25.05 3.29
C ARG A 103 -32.35 -24.91 2.46
N LEU A 104 -33.22 -25.93 2.50
CA LEU A 104 -34.53 -25.87 1.87
C LEU A 104 -35.39 -24.76 2.49
N GLN A 105 -35.38 -24.62 3.82
CA GLN A 105 -36.09 -23.55 4.52
C GLN A 105 -35.58 -22.17 4.10
N LYS A 106 -34.26 -22.00 3.97
CA LYS A 106 -33.66 -20.74 3.49
C LYS A 106 -34.09 -20.38 2.06
N LEU A 107 -34.33 -21.38 1.22
CA LEU A 107 -34.88 -21.24 -0.13
C LEU A 107 -36.41 -21.28 -0.20
N GLN A 108 -37.09 -21.25 0.95
CA GLN A 108 -38.56 -21.31 1.06
C GLN A 108 -39.16 -22.54 0.34
N GLN A 109 -38.49 -23.68 0.42
CA GLN A 109 -38.95 -24.96 -0.13
C GLN A 109 -39.62 -25.81 0.94
N GLU A 110 -40.79 -26.39 0.65
CA GLU A 110 -41.59 -27.18 1.60
C GLU A 110 -41.27 -28.70 1.59
N THR A 111 -40.20 -29.11 0.90
CA THR A 111 -39.84 -30.53 0.77
C THR A 111 -39.50 -31.14 2.13
N LYS A 112 -40.26 -32.15 2.56
CA LYS A 112 -40.03 -32.87 3.82
C LYS A 112 -38.80 -33.78 3.71
N VAL A 113 -37.87 -33.66 4.66
CA VAL A 113 -36.66 -34.48 4.73
C VAL A 113 -36.77 -35.51 5.86
N THR A 114 -36.53 -36.77 5.54
CA THR A 114 -36.44 -37.89 6.50
C THR A 114 -35.08 -38.58 6.36
N ASN A 115 -34.78 -39.53 7.26
CA ASN A 115 -33.49 -40.24 7.25
C ASN A 115 -33.37 -41.32 6.16
N THR A 116 -34.36 -41.49 5.27
CA THR A 116 -34.26 -42.50 4.20
C THR A 116 -33.40 -41.99 3.04
N PRO A 117 -32.58 -42.84 2.39
CA PRO A 117 -31.75 -42.44 1.25
C PRO A 117 -32.55 -41.80 0.11
N GLU A 118 -33.77 -42.28 -0.15
CA GLU A 118 -34.65 -41.76 -1.20
C GLU A 118 -35.12 -40.34 -0.85
N SER A 119 -35.48 -40.10 0.40
CA SER A 119 -35.92 -38.79 0.89
C SER A 119 -34.77 -37.78 0.85
N ILE A 120 -33.56 -38.19 1.24
CA ILE A 120 -32.36 -37.36 1.18
C ILE A 120 -32.03 -37.00 -0.27
N THR A 121 -32.05 -37.99 -1.18
CA THR A 121 -31.79 -37.80 -2.61
C THR A 121 -32.80 -36.85 -3.25
N GLN A 122 -34.10 -37.04 -2.98
CA GLN A 122 -35.14 -36.16 -3.49
C GLN A 122 -35.00 -34.73 -2.95
N ALA A 123 -34.72 -34.58 -1.65
CA ALA A 123 -34.57 -33.28 -1.01
C ALA A 123 -33.34 -32.51 -1.53
N LEU A 124 -32.19 -33.17 -1.68
CA LEU A 124 -31.00 -32.57 -2.30
C LEU A 124 -31.27 -32.19 -3.76
N SER A 125 -31.97 -33.04 -4.51
CA SER A 125 -32.33 -32.75 -5.90
C SER A 125 -33.19 -31.49 -6.01
N ALA A 126 -34.23 -31.37 -5.18
CA ALA A 126 -35.10 -30.19 -5.12
C ALA A 126 -34.33 -28.93 -4.68
N TYR A 127 -33.43 -29.06 -3.71
CA TYR A 127 -32.55 -27.98 -3.27
C TYR A 127 -31.69 -27.43 -4.42
N LEU A 128 -31.03 -28.31 -5.18
CA LEU A 128 -30.17 -27.90 -6.29
C LEU A 128 -30.96 -27.25 -7.44
N ASP A 129 -32.18 -27.70 -7.72
CA ASP A 129 -33.06 -27.07 -8.71
C ASP A 129 -33.49 -25.67 -8.27
N ALA A 130 -33.84 -25.50 -6.99
CA ALA A 130 -34.16 -24.19 -6.43
C ALA A 130 -32.95 -23.24 -6.47
N CYS A 131 -31.74 -23.73 -6.18
CA CYS A 131 -30.50 -22.96 -6.32
C CYS A 131 -30.25 -22.51 -7.76
N LYS A 132 -30.48 -23.38 -8.75
CA LYS A 132 -30.35 -23.03 -10.16
C LYS A 132 -31.34 -21.92 -10.56
N ALA A 133 -32.60 -22.03 -10.16
CA ALA A 133 -33.61 -21.00 -10.41
C ALA A 133 -33.23 -19.65 -9.74
N ARG A 134 -32.70 -19.70 -8.51
CA ARG A 134 -32.17 -18.50 -7.84
C ARG A 134 -31.00 -17.88 -8.61
N ARG A 135 -30.07 -18.69 -9.11
CA ARG A 135 -28.94 -18.21 -9.92
C ARG A 135 -29.42 -17.50 -11.19
N GLU A 136 -30.43 -18.04 -11.87
CA GLU A 136 -31.05 -17.41 -13.04
C GLU A 136 -31.59 -16.01 -12.70
N GLN A 137 -32.27 -15.88 -11.55
CA GLN A 137 -32.79 -14.59 -11.09
C GLN A 137 -31.67 -13.60 -10.73
N ARG A 138 -30.65 -14.03 -9.99
CA ARG A 138 -29.53 -13.18 -9.55
C ARG A 138 -28.70 -12.67 -10.72
N LEU A 139 -28.38 -13.56 -11.66
CA LEU A 139 -27.53 -13.21 -12.80
C LEU A 139 -28.29 -12.52 -13.95
N ALA A 140 -29.62 -12.44 -13.90
CA ALA A 140 -30.44 -11.90 -15.00
C ALA A 140 -30.00 -10.52 -15.49
N SER A 141 -29.62 -9.62 -14.56
CA SER A 141 -29.09 -8.29 -14.92
C SER A 141 -27.71 -8.40 -15.56
N PHE A 142 -26.80 -9.12 -14.89
CA PHE A 142 -25.41 -9.26 -15.30
C PHE A 142 -25.25 -9.86 -16.70
N ILE A 143 -26.00 -10.92 -17.02
CA ILE A 143 -25.84 -11.65 -18.29
C ILE A 143 -26.50 -10.97 -19.50
N LYS A 144 -27.31 -9.93 -19.27
CA LYS A 144 -28.08 -9.25 -20.33
C LYS A 144 -27.20 -8.72 -21.46
N ASN A 145 -25.99 -8.29 -21.12
CA ASN A 145 -25.01 -7.73 -22.06
C ASN A 145 -23.88 -8.71 -22.39
N THR A 146 -24.05 -10.01 -22.10
CA THR A 146 -23.04 -11.06 -22.32
C THR A 146 -21.64 -10.63 -21.87
N PRO A 147 -21.47 -10.31 -20.58
CA PRO A 147 -20.26 -9.67 -20.08
C PRO A 147 -19.05 -10.55 -20.35
N GLU A 148 -17.98 -9.86 -20.70
CA GLU A 148 -16.68 -10.42 -20.99
C GLU A 148 -15.71 -9.97 -19.90
N VAL A 149 -14.92 -10.90 -19.34
CA VAL A 149 -14.08 -10.62 -18.17
C VAL A 149 -12.70 -11.18 -18.39
N VAL A 150 -11.68 -10.35 -18.23
CA VAL A 150 -10.27 -10.75 -18.16
C VAL A 150 -9.90 -10.95 -16.70
N PHE A 151 -9.07 -11.95 -16.43
CA PHE A 151 -8.59 -12.25 -15.10
C PHE A 151 -7.25 -12.98 -15.17
N THR A 152 -6.63 -13.18 -14.02
CA THR A 152 -5.34 -13.86 -13.91
C THR A 152 -5.47 -15.11 -13.08
N LYS A 153 -4.61 -16.08 -13.35
CA LYS A 153 -4.44 -17.25 -12.49
C LYS A 153 -3.02 -17.31 -12.02
N PHE A 154 -2.82 -17.22 -10.72
CA PHE A 154 -1.52 -17.36 -10.09
C PHE A 154 -1.71 -17.82 -8.64
N ARG A 155 -0.66 -18.34 -8.01
CA ARG A 155 -0.71 -18.73 -6.60
C ARG A 155 -0.82 -17.50 -5.72
N THR A 156 -1.74 -17.51 -4.76
CA THR A 156 -1.93 -16.44 -3.76
C THR A 156 -0.59 -16.00 -3.18
N LEU A 157 -0.26 -14.72 -3.37
CA LEU A 157 0.96 -14.12 -2.84
C LEU A 157 0.92 -14.10 -1.31
N ARG A 158 2.07 -14.35 -0.68
CA ARG A 158 2.20 -14.39 0.78
C ARG A 158 3.43 -13.64 1.28
N PRO A 159 3.48 -12.34 1.02
CA PRO A 159 4.44 -11.49 1.70
C PRO A 159 4.26 -11.53 3.22
N SER A 160 5.32 -11.19 3.95
CA SER A 160 5.26 -11.08 5.42
C SER A 160 4.38 -9.92 5.90
N PHE A 161 4.10 -8.95 5.04
CA PHE A 161 3.21 -7.80 5.24
C PHE A 161 2.30 -7.64 4.02
N PHE A 162 1.29 -6.76 4.05
CA PHE A 162 0.43 -6.55 2.88
C PHE A 162 1.17 -6.09 1.59
N ALA A 163 2.37 -5.53 1.72
CA ALA A 163 3.22 -5.06 0.63
C ALA A 163 4.18 -6.19 0.13
N TYR A 164 5.25 -5.88 -0.60
CA TYR A 164 6.34 -6.82 -0.96
C TYR A 164 5.99 -7.86 -2.02
N THR A 165 5.40 -7.41 -3.12
CA THR A 165 4.97 -8.29 -4.22
C THR A 165 5.77 -8.13 -5.51
N GLU A 166 6.85 -7.36 -5.44
CA GLU A 166 7.72 -6.98 -6.55
C GLU A 166 8.57 -8.15 -7.07
N GLY A 167 8.94 -9.08 -6.17
CA GLY A 167 9.61 -10.33 -6.53
C GLY A 167 10.92 -10.12 -7.31
N LEU A 168 11.74 -9.15 -6.91
CA LEU A 168 12.94 -8.76 -7.67
C LEU A 168 13.93 -9.91 -7.88
N SER A 169 14.58 -9.91 -9.05
CA SER A 169 15.69 -10.80 -9.42
C SER A 169 16.84 -10.68 -8.40
N ASP A 170 17.11 -9.46 -7.95
CA ASP A 170 18.08 -9.08 -6.93
C ASP A 170 17.43 -8.68 -5.59
N ALA A 171 16.25 -9.23 -5.28
CA ALA A 171 15.51 -8.94 -4.05
C ALA A 171 16.40 -8.92 -2.79
N ARG A 172 16.14 -7.94 -1.91
CA ARG A 172 16.95 -7.73 -0.70
C ARG A 172 16.81 -8.87 0.30
N ALA A 173 15.58 -9.27 0.61
CA ALA A 173 15.28 -10.43 1.46
C ALA A 173 14.11 -11.25 0.91
N GLU A 174 12.97 -10.63 0.63
CA GLU A 174 11.77 -11.34 0.17
C GLU A 174 11.64 -11.33 -1.34
N CYS A 175 11.43 -12.51 -1.92
CA CYS A 175 11.15 -12.69 -3.34
C CYS A 175 9.82 -13.42 -3.48
N ASN A 176 8.70 -12.68 -3.45
CA ASN A 176 7.35 -13.23 -3.60
C ASN A 176 7.04 -13.56 -5.06
N PHE A 177 7.64 -14.65 -5.54
CA PHE A 177 7.45 -15.17 -6.89
C PHE A 177 7.18 -16.67 -6.86
N PHE A 178 6.06 -17.08 -7.45
CA PHE A 178 5.69 -18.49 -7.60
C PHE A 178 5.41 -18.77 -9.07
N ALA A 179 6.32 -19.49 -9.73
CA ALA A 179 6.20 -19.82 -11.15
C ALA A 179 4.89 -20.55 -11.48
N GLY A 180 4.35 -20.25 -12.65
CA GLY A 180 3.11 -20.81 -13.16
C GLY A 180 1.97 -19.82 -13.05
N GLY A 181 1.55 -19.29 -14.19
CA GLY A 181 0.36 -18.45 -14.27
C GLY A 181 -0.29 -18.43 -15.65
N GLU A 182 -1.52 -17.92 -15.67
CA GLU A 182 -2.30 -17.72 -16.88
C GLU A 182 -2.92 -16.32 -16.87
N LEU A 183 -2.88 -15.64 -18.03
CA LEU A 183 -3.83 -14.58 -18.32
C LEU A 183 -5.01 -15.26 -19.02
N ALA A 184 -6.19 -15.14 -18.43
CA ALA A 184 -7.38 -15.84 -18.87
C ALA A 184 -8.53 -14.86 -19.06
N TYR A 185 -9.56 -15.35 -19.72
CA TYR A 185 -10.74 -14.58 -20.07
C TYR A 185 -11.95 -15.48 -20.01
N PHE A 186 -13.13 -14.97 -19.64
CA PHE A 186 -14.38 -15.69 -19.83
C PHE A 186 -15.48 -14.82 -20.41
N LYS A 187 -16.41 -15.47 -21.10
CA LYS A 187 -17.68 -14.91 -21.54
C LYS A 187 -18.83 -15.69 -20.93
N MET A 188 -19.94 -15.02 -20.65
CA MET A 188 -21.15 -15.71 -20.19
C MET A 188 -21.88 -16.39 -21.36
N ASP A 189 -22.23 -17.66 -21.18
CA ASP A 189 -23.13 -18.45 -22.02
C ASP A 189 -24.36 -18.86 -21.19
N GLY A 190 -25.43 -18.08 -21.32
CA GLY A 190 -26.54 -18.11 -20.36
C GLY A 190 -26.06 -17.74 -18.96
N ILE A 191 -26.30 -18.63 -17.99
CA ILE A 191 -25.92 -18.45 -16.57
C ILE A 191 -24.54 -19.06 -16.22
N TRP A 192 -23.79 -19.52 -17.21
CA TRP A 192 -22.52 -20.24 -17.04
C TRP A 192 -21.38 -19.51 -17.77
N ALA A 193 -20.15 -19.62 -17.25
CA ALA A 193 -18.99 -19.03 -17.89
C ALA A 193 -18.33 -20.02 -18.86
N LYS A 194 -17.87 -19.50 -20.00
CA LYS A 194 -16.96 -20.17 -20.94
C LYS A 194 -15.62 -19.48 -20.89
N GLU A 195 -14.63 -20.17 -20.33
CA GLU A 195 -13.29 -19.64 -20.12
C GLU A 195 -12.37 -19.98 -21.30
N GLU A 196 -11.49 -19.05 -21.67
CA GLU A 196 -10.41 -19.23 -22.62
C GLU A 196 -9.09 -18.69 -22.03
N THR A 197 -8.02 -19.47 -22.13
CA THR A 197 -6.67 -19.02 -21.79
C THR A 197 -6.13 -18.09 -22.89
N LEU A 198 -5.75 -16.86 -22.53
CA LEU A 198 -5.13 -15.90 -23.43
C LEU A 198 -3.61 -16.11 -23.52
N LEU A 199 -2.95 -16.23 -22.36
CA LEU A 199 -1.53 -16.55 -22.23
C LEU A 199 -1.32 -17.55 -21.11
N LYS A 200 -0.31 -18.40 -21.26
CA LYS A 200 0.13 -19.36 -20.24
C LYS A 200 1.64 -19.39 -20.19
N ASP A 201 2.17 -19.36 -18.98
CA ASP A 201 3.60 -19.45 -18.74
C ASP A 201 3.83 -20.27 -17.47
N THR A 202 4.52 -21.41 -17.62
CA THR A 202 4.84 -22.30 -16.50
C THR A 202 6.04 -21.84 -15.69
N ALA A 203 6.89 -20.99 -16.27
CA ALA A 203 8.05 -20.41 -15.60
C ALA A 203 7.76 -19.01 -15.05
N GLY A 204 6.84 -18.28 -15.68
CA GLY A 204 6.45 -16.93 -15.32
C GLY A 204 5.14 -16.78 -14.56
N VAL A 205 4.78 -15.52 -14.31
CA VAL A 205 3.55 -15.07 -13.62
C VAL A 205 2.97 -13.85 -14.32
N PHE A 206 1.66 -13.86 -14.58
CA PHE A 206 0.89 -12.70 -15.04
C PHE A 206 0.09 -12.11 -13.88
N ARG A 207 0.03 -10.79 -13.79
CA ARG A 207 -0.75 -10.08 -12.76
C ARG A 207 -1.20 -8.70 -13.24
N ASP A 208 -2.09 -8.13 -12.46
CA ASP A 208 -2.57 -6.74 -12.53
C ASP A 208 -3.14 -6.34 -13.90
N PRO A 209 -4.16 -7.04 -14.42
CA PRO A 209 -4.80 -6.63 -15.66
C PRO A 209 -5.56 -5.30 -15.47
N ASP A 210 -5.46 -4.41 -16.44
CA ASP A 210 -6.33 -3.24 -16.62
C ASP A 210 -6.78 -3.16 -18.08
N VAL A 211 -7.98 -2.64 -18.32
CA VAL A 211 -8.60 -2.58 -19.66
C VAL A 211 -8.73 -1.12 -20.09
N HIS A 212 -8.23 -0.83 -21.28
CA HIS A 212 -8.32 0.50 -21.88
C HIS A 212 -9.77 0.89 -22.13
N PHE A 213 -10.06 2.20 -22.17
CA PHE A 213 -11.43 2.71 -22.31
C PHE A 213 -12.13 2.24 -23.59
N ASP A 214 -11.37 1.88 -24.64
CA ASP A 214 -11.91 1.32 -25.88
C ASP A 214 -12.37 -0.15 -25.79
N GLY A 215 -12.13 -0.82 -24.67
CA GLY A 215 -12.46 -2.24 -24.46
C GLY A 215 -11.65 -3.22 -25.31
N LYS A 216 -10.57 -2.77 -25.96
CA LYS A 216 -9.79 -3.54 -26.94
C LYS A 216 -8.33 -3.72 -26.57
N HIS A 217 -7.83 -3.05 -25.53
CA HIS A 217 -6.46 -3.23 -25.07
C HIS A 217 -6.44 -3.66 -23.61
N ILE A 218 -5.64 -4.70 -23.32
CA ILE A 218 -5.42 -5.25 -21.99
C ILE A 218 -3.97 -4.94 -21.61
N LEU A 219 -3.79 -4.17 -20.55
CA LEU A 219 -2.49 -3.88 -19.93
C LEU A 219 -2.29 -4.83 -18.75
N PHE A 220 -1.09 -5.35 -18.56
CA PHE A 220 -0.78 -6.27 -17.45
C PHE A 220 0.73 -6.31 -17.17
N ALA A 221 1.12 -6.85 -16.02
CA ALA A 221 2.51 -7.14 -15.69
C ALA A 221 2.83 -8.63 -15.88
N TRP A 222 4.02 -8.92 -16.41
CA TRP A 222 4.53 -10.28 -16.61
C TRP A 222 5.99 -10.37 -16.23
N LYS A 223 6.33 -11.36 -15.39
CA LYS A 223 7.70 -11.76 -15.06
C LYS A 223 7.89 -13.21 -15.50
N LYS A 224 8.90 -13.48 -16.32
CA LYS A 224 9.12 -14.81 -16.95
C LYS A 224 10.01 -15.75 -16.16
N SER A 225 10.83 -15.21 -15.27
CA SER A 225 11.81 -15.95 -14.49
C SER A 225 12.02 -15.30 -13.13
N GLN A 226 12.28 -16.12 -12.10
CA GLN A 226 12.55 -15.62 -10.76
C GLN A 226 13.81 -14.74 -10.73
N LYS A 227 14.86 -15.12 -11.46
CA LYS A 227 16.21 -14.53 -11.35
C LYS A 227 16.74 -13.89 -12.62
N GLU A 228 16.22 -14.26 -13.78
CA GLU A 228 16.70 -13.77 -15.09
C GLU A 228 15.80 -12.68 -15.69
N ASP A 229 14.73 -12.33 -15.00
CA ASP A 229 13.74 -11.34 -15.44
C ASP A 229 13.13 -10.65 -14.21
N ASP A 230 12.41 -9.55 -14.41
CA ASP A 230 11.57 -8.89 -13.41
C ASP A 230 10.18 -8.61 -13.97
N PHE A 231 9.24 -8.12 -13.16
CA PHE A 231 7.93 -7.75 -13.69
C PHE A 231 8.08 -6.57 -14.64
N HIS A 232 7.54 -6.74 -15.85
CA HIS A 232 7.48 -5.70 -16.86
C HIS A 232 6.08 -5.58 -17.44
N LEU A 233 5.78 -4.40 -17.96
CA LEU A 233 4.46 -4.08 -18.49
C LEU A 233 4.33 -4.56 -19.93
N TYR A 234 3.16 -5.13 -20.22
CA TYR A 234 2.78 -5.61 -21.55
C TYR A 234 1.36 -5.15 -21.88
N GLU A 235 1.11 -4.89 -23.15
CA GLU A 235 -0.21 -4.59 -23.68
C GLU A 235 -0.59 -5.61 -24.75
N MET A 236 -1.80 -6.16 -24.64
CA MET A 236 -2.39 -7.07 -25.62
C MET A 236 -3.59 -6.39 -26.30
N GLU A 237 -3.60 -6.39 -27.63
CA GLU A 237 -4.75 -5.99 -28.44
C GLU A 237 -5.74 -7.14 -28.57
N MET A 238 -7.04 -6.87 -28.43
CA MET A 238 -8.15 -7.80 -28.61
C MET A 238 -9.01 -7.38 -29.81
N PRO A 239 -9.49 -8.33 -30.65
CA PRO A 239 -9.36 -9.78 -30.51
C PRO A 239 -8.08 -10.38 -31.15
N SER A 240 -7.21 -9.56 -31.75
CA SER A 240 -6.05 -10.03 -32.53
C SER A 240 -4.99 -10.77 -31.71
N ARG A 241 -4.96 -10.55 -30.39
CA ARG A 241 -3.95 -11.02 -29.43
C ARG A 241 -2.54 -10.55 -29.73
N LYS A 242 -2.40 -9.44 -30.45
CA LYS A 242 -1.10 -8.85 -30.71
C LYS A 242 -0.52 -8.32 -29.41
N LEU A 243 0.67 -8.79 -29.05
CA LEU A 243 1.36 -8.44 -27.82
C LEU A 243 2.45 -7.39 -28.07
N LYS A 244 2.54 -6.41 -27.16
CA LYS A 244 3.59 -5.37 -27.12
C LYS A 244 4.20 -5.33 -25.71
N GLN A 245 5.51 -5.38 -25.61
CA GLN A 245 6.23 -5.10 -24.36
C GLN A 245 6.44 -3.59 -24.23
N ILE A 246 6.14 -3.03 -23.07
CA ILE A 246 6.20 -1.59 -22.78
C ILE A 246 7.44 -1.25 -21.97
N THR A 247 7.72 -2.01 -20.89
CA THR A 247 8.91 -1.80 -20.06
C THR A 247 9.87 -2.98 -20.12
N SER A 248 11.13 -2.74 -19.74
CA SER A 248 12.18 -3.76 -19.74
C SER A 248 13.34 -3.40 -18.82
N GLY A 249 14.10 -4.39 -18.40
CA GLY A 249 15.41 -4.27 -17.76
C GLY A 249 15.60 -5.34 -16.68
N LEU A 250 16.57 -5.17 -15.78
CA LEU A 250 16.82 -6.12 -14.70
C LEU A 250 17.16 -5.37 -13.41
N GLY A 251 16.68 -5.89 -12.29
CA GLY A 251 16.82 -5.32 -10.96
C GLY A 251 15.72 -4.31 -10.62
N PHE A 252 14.65 -4.22 -11.39
CA PHE A 252 13.49 -3.40 -11.04
C PHE A 252 12.21 -4.02 -11.59
N ALA A 253 11.13 -3.92 -10.83
CA ALA A 253 9.82 -4.45 -11.16
C ALA A 253 8.88 -3.29 -11.46
N ASP A 254 8.12 -3.41 -12.54
CA ASP A 254 7.04 -2.51 -12.94
C ASP A 254 5.72 -3.31 -12.83
N ILE A 255 4.82 -2.92 -11.90
CA ILE A 255 3.59 -3.65 -11.53
C ILE A 255 2.39 -2.71 -11.40
N GLU A 256 1.20 -3.26 -11.21
CA GLU A 256 -0.05 -2.52 -10.94
C GLU A 256 -0.34 -1.37 -11.94
N PRO A 257 -0.27 -1.62 -13.26
CA PRO A 257 -0.43 -0.57 -14.25
C PRO A 257 -1.92 -0.20 -14.45
N ILE A 258 -2.18 1.07 -14.75
CA ILE A 258 -3.49 1.58 -15.15
C ILE A 258 -3.37 2.51 -16.36
N TYR A 259 -4.41 2.53 -17.20
CA TYR A 259 -4.56 3.55 -18.23
C TYR A 259 -5.04 4.88 -17.66
N LEU A 260 -4.49 5.98 -18.17
CA LEU A 260 -4.93 7.34 -17.85
C LEU A 260 -5.70 7.97 -19.00
N PRO A 261 -6.57 8.98 -18.74
CA PRO A 261 -7.41 9.60 -19.77
C PRO A 261 -6.63 10.24 -20.93
N ASP A 262 -5.38 10.63 -20.70
CA ASP A 262 -4.47 11.24 -21.67
C ASP A 262 -3.65 10.22 -22.49
N GLU A 263 -4.05 8.93 -22.44
CA GLU A 263 -3.37 7.78 -23.03
C GLU A 263 -2.05 7.37 -22.34
N ASN A 264 -1.56 8.08 -21.33
CA ASN A 264 -0.40 7.61 -20.59
C ASN A 264 -0.73 6.39 -19.72
N ILE A 265 0.32 5.71 -19.24
CA ILE A 265 0.25 4.60 -18.31
C ILE A 265 0.87 5.02 -16.99
N LEU A 266 0.10 4.92 -15.91
CA LEU A 266 0.59 5.04 -14.53
C LEU A 266 0.80 3.64 -13.96
N PHE A 267 1.89 3.43 -13.21
CA PHE A 267 2.22 2.13 -12.65
C PHE A 267 3.16 2.26 -11.45
N ASN A 268 3.31 1.18 -10.69
CA ASN A 268 4.23 1.09 -9.56
C ASN A 268 5.59 0.56 -10.02
N SER A 269 6.68 1.16 -9.55
CA SER A 269 8.04 0.73 -9.90
C SER A 269 9.04 0.87 -8.75
N THR A 270 9.99 -0.07 -8.67
CA THR A 270 11.09 -0.06 -7.69
C THR A 270 12.30 0.77 -8.11
N ARG A 271 12.19 1.50 -9.23
CA ARG A 271 13.26 2.34 -9.77
C ARG A 271 13.69 3.48 -8.83
N ASN A 272 12.88 3.85 -7.84
CA ASN A 272 13.24 4.87 -6.86
C ASN A 272 14.46 4.46 -6.02
N GLY A 273 14.72 3.15 -5.88
CA GLY A 273 15.90 2.58 -5.23
C GLY A 273 15.94 2.73 -3.71
N SER A 274 14.84 3.11 -3.06
CA SER A 274 14.76 3.21 -1.59
C SER A 274 14.58 1.85 -0.93
N ALA A 275 14.79 1.78 0.39
CA ALA A 275 14.48 0.62 1.22
C ALA A 275 13.43 0.92 2.26
N VAL A 276 12.62 -0.09 2.57
CA VAL A 276 11.63 0.03 3.64
C VAL A 276 12.32 0.23 4.96
N ASP A 277 11.76 1.11 5.78
CA ASP A 277 12.38 1.55 7.01
C ASP A 277 12.42 0.46 8.09
N CYS A 278 11.37 -0.35 8.12
CA CYS A 278 11.14 -1.37 9.15
C CYS A 278 11.43 -2.81 8.71
N TRP A 279 11.92 -3.03 7.49
CA TRP A 279 12.22 -4.36 6.97
C TRP A 279 13.28 -4.35 5.84
N THR A 280 13.79 -5.50 5.44
CA THR A 280 14.87 -5.62 4.44
C THR A 280 14.33 -5.89 3.03
N VAL A 281 13.62 -4.93 2.45
CA VAL A 281 12.96 -5.07 1.14
C VAL A 281 12.99 -3.77 0.33
N GLU A 282 12.83 -3.90 -0.99
CA GLU A 282 12.61 -2.81 -1.96
C GLU A 282 11.33 -2.02 -1.70
N VAL A 283 11.29 -0.79 -2.22
CA VAL A 283 10.13 0.10 -2.18
C VAL A 283 9.63 0.29 -3.61
N SER A 284 8.31 0.28 -3.81
CA SER A 284 7.67 0.70 -5.07
C SER A 284 7.00 2.06 -4.92
N ASN A 285 7.19 2.92 -5.92
CA ASN A 285 6.55 4.24 -6.04
C ASN A 285 5.89 4.40 -7.41
N LEU A 286 5.07 5.45 -7.58
CA LEU A 286 4.33 5.69 -8.82
C LEU A 286 5.20 6.33 -9.92
N TYR A 287 5.09 5.79 -11.14
CA TYR A 287 5.76 6.24 -12.36
C TYR A 287 4.76 6.38 -13.51
N LEU A 288 5.10 7.23 -14.46
CA LEU A 288 4.30 7.57 -15.63
C LEU A 288 5.12 7.41 -16.92
N CYS A 289 4.60 6.74 -17.93
CA CYS A 289 5.17 6.68 -19.28
C CYS A 289 4.08 6.71 -20.36
N ASP A 290 4.46 6.92 -21.63
CA ASP A 290 3.51 6.73 -22.73
C ASP A 290 3.28 5.24 -23.04
N ARG A 291 2.32 4.93 -23.94
CA ARG A 291 2.01 3.54 -24.34
C ARG A 291 3.13 2.83 -25.10
N GLU A 292 4.21 3.53 -25.45
CA GLU A 292 5.42 2.96 -26.03
C GLU A 292 6.54 2.79 -24.99
N GLY A 293 6.28 3.10 -23.72
CA GLY A 293 7.26 3.00 -22.63
C GLY A 293 8.29 4.13 -22.60
N ARG A 294 8.08 5.20 -23.38
CA ARG A 294 8.98 6.36 -23.42
C ARG A 294 8.62 7.37 -22.35
N TYR A 295 9.53 8.31 -22.09
CA TYR A 295 9.32 9.46 -21.20
C TYR A 295 8.98 9.06 -19.77
N MET A 296 9.54 7.94 -19.32
CA MET A 296 9.31 7.39 -17.99
C MET A 296 9.79 8.38 -16.91
N ARG A 297 8.90 8.74 -15.99
CA ARG A 297 9.16 9.69 -14.90
C ARG A 297 8.43 9.32 -13.63
N GLN A 298 9.09 9.46 -12.49
CA GLN A 298 8.55 9.26 -11.16
C GLN A 298 7.58 10.40 -10.85
N VAL A 299 6.42 10.04 -10.31
CA VAL A 299 5.38 10.98 -9.87
C VAL A 299 5.04 10.82 -8.38
N GLY A 300 5.26 9.65 -7.78
CA GLY A 300 5.19 9.43 -6.33
C GLY A 300 6.57 9.46 -5.68
N PHE A 301 6.74 10.22 -4.59
CA PHE A 301 8.02 10.40 -3.88
C PHE A 301 7.91 9.97 -2.42
N ASP A 302 7.33 8.80 -2.21
CA ASP A 302 6.97 8.30 -0.88
C ASP A 302 8.10 7.51 -0.23
N GLN A 303 8.18 7.60 1.11
CA GLN A 303 9.20 6.97 1.96
C GLN A 303 9.27 5.45 1.75
N VAL A 304 8.10 4.81 1.72
CA VAL A 304 7.94 3.37 1.55
C VAL A 304 6.93 3.09 0.41
N HIS A 305 6.20 1.96 0.44
CA HIS A 305 5.34 1.57 -0.67
C HIS A 305 4.15 2.50 -0.88
N THR A 306 3.93 2.85 -2.15
CA THR A 306 2.58 3.06 -2.68
C THR A 306 2.09 1.77 -3.31
N SER A 307 0.77 1.54 -3.37
CA SER A 307 0.18 0.39 -4.06
C SER A 307 -1.23 0.66 -4.57
N ASN A 308 -1.66 -0.15 -5.53
CA ASN A 308 -3.02 -0.25 -6.06
C ASN A 308 -3.61 1.09 -6.56
N PRO A 309 -2.94 1.78 -7.50
CA PRO A 309 -3.52 2.98 -8.10
C PRO A 309 -4.82 2.64 -8.84
N THR A 310 -5.81 3.52 -8.72
CA THR A 310 -7.12 3.39 -9.35
C THR A 310 -7.59 4.74 -9.88
N LEU A 311 -8.05 4.77 -11.13
CA LEU A 311 -8.56 5.99 -11.76
C LEU A 311 -10.03 6.20 -11.41
N LEU A 312 -10.37 7.41 -10.95
CA LEU A 312 -11.74 7.84 -10.68
C LEU A 312 -12.36 8.50 -11.92
N ASP A 313 -13.69 8.51 -11.99
CA ASP A 313 -14.51 9.14 -13.03
C ASP A 313 -14.19 10.63 -13.21
N ASP A 314 -13.80 11.32 -12.13
CA ASP A 314 -13.42 12.74 -12.15
C ASP A 314 -11.94 12.99 -12.54
N GLY A 315 -11.25 11.95 -12.98
CA GLY A 315 -9.88 11.99 -13.46
C GLY A 315 -8.81 11.96 -12.39
N ARG A 316 -9.14 11.94 -11.09
CA ARG A 316 -8.14 11.71 -10.03
C ARG A 316 -7.71 10.25 -9.99
N VAL A 317 -6.51 10.01 -9.49
CA VAL A 317 -6.03 8.68 -9.12
C VAL A 317 -6.07 8.55 -7.61
N VAL A 318 -6.63 7.46 -7.09
CA VAL A 318 -6.58 7.07 -5.68
C VAL A 318 -5.63 5.88 -5.53
N TYR A 319 -4.85 5.83 -4.46
CA TYR A 319 -3.86 4.78 -4.20
C TYR A 319 -3.65 4.60 -2.71
N THR A 320 -3.14 3.44 -2.30
CA THR A 320 -2.71 3.20 -0.92
C THR A 320 -1.29 3.73 -0.74
N ARG A 321 -1.04 4.49 0.31
CA ARG A 321 0.30 4.96 0.69
C ARG A 321 0.62 4.44 2.07
N TRP A 322 1.72 3.71 2.22
CA TRP A 322 2.23 3.37 3.54
C TRP A 322 3.01 4.57 4.07
N GLU A 323 2.55 5.16 5.18
CA GLU A 323 2.90 6.52 5.54
C GLU A 323 3.32 6.68 7.00
N TYR A 324 4.61 6.76 7.28
CA TYR A 324 5.03 6.97 8.67
C TYR A 324 6.27 7.85 8.84
N ASN A 325 6.04 9.17 8.81
CA ASN A 325 7.02 10.18 9.26
C ASN A 325 6.79 10.50 10.74
N ASP A 326 7.76 10.15 11.60
CA ASP A 326 7.70 10.29 13.06
C ASP A 326 6.38 9.75 13.68
N ARG A 327 5.93 8.59 13.18
CA ARG A 327 4.77 7.83 13.68
C ARG A 327 4.91 6.34 13.42
N GLY A 328 4.11 5.52 14.10
CA GLY A 328 4.18 4.07 14.01
C GLY A 328 3.88 3.53 12.60
N GLN A 329 4.63 2.52 12.19
CA GLN A 329 4.56 1.90 10.87
C GLN A 329 3.35 0.97 10.69
N VAL A 330 2.75 0.47 11.78
CA VAL A 330 1.77 -0.62 11.72
C VAL A 330 0.43 -0.14 11.17
N PHE A 331 -0.11 0.97 11.65
CA PHE A 331 -1.52 1.33 11.41
C PHE A 331 -1.74 2.39 10.34
N MET A 332 -0.70 2.78 9.61
CA MET A 332 -0.72 3.93 8.70
C MET A 332 -0.58 3.50 7.24
N GLN A 333 -1.64 2.97 6.66
CA GLN A 333 -1.72 2.71 5.22
C GLN A 333 -2.99 3.35 4.60
N PRO A 334 -3.11 4.70 4.68
CA PRO A 334 -4.28 5.42 4.18
C PRO A 334 -4.44 5.33 2.66
N LEU A 335 -5.62 5.71 2.20
CA LEU A 335 -5.83 6.10 0.81
C LEU A 335 -5.39 7.54 0.61
N CYS A 336 -4.58 7.77 -0.41
CA CYS A 336 -4.21 9.08 -0.94
C CYS A 336 -4.79 9.27 -2.34
N GLN A 337 -4.76 10.51 -2.82
CA GLN A 337 -5.20 10.88 -4.15
C GLN A 337 -4.19 11.82 -4.82
N MET A 338 -4.21 11.86 -6.15
CA MET A 338 -3.49 12.82 -6.99
C MET A 338 -4.17 13.04 -8.33
N ASN A 339 -3.76 14.06 -9.09
CA ASN A 339 -4.05 14.16 -10.51
C ASN A 339 -3.16 13.17 -11.30
N PRO A 340 -3.51 12.80 -12.56
CA PRO A 340 -2.75 11.84 -13.35
C PRO A 340 -1.28 12.22 -13.61
N ASP A 341 -0.97 13.51 -13.58
CA ASP A 341 0.37 14.07 -13.76
C ASP A 341 1.22 14.07 -12.47
N GLY A 342 0.66 13.59 -11.36
CA GLY A 342 1.33 13.54 -10.05
C GLY A 342 1.16 14.79 -9.19
N THR A 343 0.42 15.81 -9.66
CA THR A 343 0.08 17.02 -8.89
C THR A 343 -1.09 16.78 -7.94
N GLY A 344 -1.34 17.69 -7.00
CA GLY A 344 -2.52 17.68 -6.14
C GLY A 344 -2.53 16.51 -5.15
N GLN A 345 -1.36 16.03 -4.73
CA GLN A 345 -1.23 14.93 -3.79
C GLN A 345 -1.84 15.31 -2.45
N ALA A 346 -2.81 14.51 -2.00
CA ALA A 346 -3.51 14.73 -0.74
C ALA A 346 -4.03 13.41 -0.16
N GLU A 347 -4.28 13.41 1.14
CA GLU A 347 -5.06 12.35 1.80
C GLU A 347 -6.45 12.21 1.17
N TYR A 348 -6.89 10.97 0.96
CA TYR A 348 -8.25 10.60 0.61
C TYR A 348 -9.02 10.02 1.80
N TYR A 349 -8.45 9.07 2.55
CA TYR A 349 -9.09 8.49 3.74
C TYR A 349 -8.08 7.83 4.68
N GLY A 350 -8.23 8.03 5.99
CA GLY A 350 -7.53 7.28 7.03
C GLY A 350 -6.19 7.87 7.49
N GLY A 351 -5.86 9.10 7.10
CA GLY A 351 -4.54 9.70 7.34
C GLY A 351 -4.20 9.99 8.81
N ASN A 352 -5.18 9.90 9.72
CA ASN A 352 -5.00 10.07 11.17
C ASN A 352 -5.63 8.93 11.98
N SER A 353 -5.65 7.71 11.44
CA SER A 353 -6.49 6.61 11.97
C SER A 353 -5.68 5.39 12.39
N PHE A 354 -6.19 4.64 13.36
CA PHE A 354 -5.74 3.27 13.62
C PHE A 354 -6.48 2.23 12.76
N PHE A 355 -7.73 2.53 12.40
CA PHE A 355 -8.57 1.66 11.59
C PHE A 355 -9.16 2.44 10.39
N PRO A 356 -9.32 1.83 9.21
CA PRO A 356 -8.74 0.57 8.80
C PRO A 356 -7.21 0.62 8.81
N THR A 357 -6.55 -0.45 9.28
CA THR A 357 -5.09 -0.57 9.27
C THR A 357 -4.57 -0.40 7.84
N THR A 358 -4.94 -1.35 6.97
CA THR A 358 -4.61 -1.32 5.54
C THR A 358 -5.88 -1.31 4.70
N LEU A 359 -5.90 -0.41 3.72
CA LEU A 359 -6.83 -0.42 2.60
C LEU A 359 -6.08 -0.81 1.33
N THR A 360 -6.60 -1.75 0.55
CA THR A 360 -5.98 -2.19 -0.72
C THR A 360 -7.05 -2.55 -1.74
N HIS A 361 -6.63 -2.75 -2.98
CA HIS A 361 -7.48 -3.12 -4.11
C HIS A 361 -8.67 -2.18 -4.32
N THR A 362 -8.47 -0.90 -4.01
CA THR A 362 -9.50 0.11 -4.06
C THR A 362 -9.99 0.33 -5.50
N ARG A 363 -11.31 0.37 -5.69
CA ARG A 363 -11.94 0.81 -6.94
C ARG A 363 -13.15 1.68 -6.65
N GLN A 364 -13.38 2.69 -7.48
CA GLN A 364 -14.59 3.51 -7.39
C GLN A 364 -15.82 2.67 -7.70
N ILE A 365 -16.91 2.90 -6.97
CA ILE A 365 -18.23 2.41 -7.37
C ILE A 365 -18.76 3.35 -8.46
N PRO A 366 -18.95 2.87 -9.71
CA PRO A 366 -19.23 3.73 -10.87
C PRO A 366 -20.40 4.69 -10.64
N GLY A 367 -20.25 5.94 -11.07
CA GLY A 367 -21.30 6.96 -10.94
C GLY A 367 -21.50 7.50 -9.52
N THR A 368 -20.64 7.12 -8.57
CA THR A 368 -20.68 7.61 -7.18
C THR A 368 -19.29 8.09 -6.75
N ARG A 369 -19.21 8.79 -5.62
CA ARG A 369 -17.92 9.15 -4.98
C ARG A 369 -17.37 8.08 -4.05
N LYS A 370 -18.11 6.99 -3.83
CA LYS A 370 -17.74 5.92 -2.89
C LYS A 370 -16.73 5.01 -3.56
N VAL A 371 -15.88 4.40 -2.74
CA VAL A 371 -14.94 3.37 -3.20
C VAL A 371 -15.22 2.06 -2.49
N MET A 372 -15.01 0.95 -3.17
CA MET A 372 -14.96 -0.39 -2.60
C MET A 372 -13.50 -0.79 -2.43
N ALA A 373 -13.15 -1.38 -1.28
CA ALA A 373 -11.77 -1.76 -0.96
C ALA A 373 -11.73 -3.03 -0.11
N THR A 374 -10.60 -3.73 -0.13
CA THR A 374 -10.28 -4.78 0.84
C THR A 374 -9.60 -4.13 2.05
N THR A 375 -10.12 -4.39 3.25
CA THR A 375 -9.52 -4.00 4.52
C THR A 375 -8.86 -5.19 5.20
N LEU A 376 -7.61 -5.01 5.63
CA LEU A 376 -6.79 -6.04 6.27
C LEU A 376 -5.77 -5.42 7.23
N GLY A 377 -5.02 -6.28 7.90
CA GLY A 377 -3.95 -5.92 8.82
C GLY A 377 -2.69 -5.39 8.13
N HIS A 378 -1.63 -5.20 8.91
CA HIS A 378 -0.32 -4.83 8.41
C HIS A 378 0.54 -6.06 8.13
N HIS A 379 0.67 -6.95 9.12
CA HIS A 379 1.35 -8.25 8.98
C HIS A 379 0.40 -9.35 8.47
N THR A 380 -0.18 -9.15 7.29
CA THR A 380 -1.09 -10.12 6.67
C THR A 380 -0.84 -10.24 5.17
N PRO A 381 -1.13 -11.39 4.53
CA PRO A 381 -1.19 -11.48 3.07
C PRO A 381 -2.22 -10.51 2.49
N GLN A 382 -2.22 -10.31 1.17
CA GLN A 382 -3.08 -9.33 0.47
C GLN A 382 -4.57 -9.71 0.40
N HIS A 383 -5.15 -10.37 1.41
CA HIS A 383 -6.57 -10.66 1.49
C HIS A 383 -7.15 -10.29 2.85
N GLY A 384 -8.44 -9.95 2.85
CA GLY A 384 -9.11 -9.52 4.07
C GLY A 384 -10.62 -9.44 3.89
N LYS A 385 -11.21 -8.42 4.51
CA LYS A 385 -12.66 -8.16 4.48
C LYS A 385 -13.00 -7.09 3.46
N LEU A 386 -14.20 -7.16 2.90
CA LEU A 386 -14.66 -6.22 1.90
C LEU A 386 -15.39 -5.05 2.58
N CYS A 387 -15.12 -3.83 2.12
CA CYS A 387 -15.78 -2.63 2.62
C CYS A 387 -16.11 -1.63 1.49
N ILE A 388 -17.09 -0.78 1.78
CA ILE A 388 -17.36 0.46 1.04
C ILE A 388 -16.94 1.62 1.93
N ILE A 389 -16.28 2.61 1.34
CA ILE A 389 -15.82 3.83 1.98
C ILE A 389 -16.54 5.02 1.32
N ASP A 390 -17.17 5.85 2.15
CA ASP A 390 -17.77 7.12 1.77
C ASP A 390 -17.03 8.28 2.47
N PRO A 391 -16.14 8.99 1.78
CA PRO A 391 -15.40 10.11 2.36
C PRO A 391 -16.26 11.32 2.75
N GLU A 392 -17.54 11.39 2.35
CA GLU A 392 -18.46 12.42 2.83
C GLU A 392 -19.06 12.09 4.20
N ALA A 393 -19.11 10.81 4.57
CA ALA A 393 -19.58 10.38 5.89
C ALA A 393 -18.51 10.57 6.99
N GLY A 394 -17.25 10.78 6.60
CA GLY A 394 -16.10 11.00 7.46
C GLY A 394 -14.84 10.48 6.79
N ARG A 395 -13.67 10.85 7.31
CA ARG A 395 -12.37 10.45 6.72
C ARG A 395 -11.44 9.76 7.71
N ASP A 396 -11.80 9.80 8.99
CA ASP A 396 -11.00 9.20 10.03
C ASP A 396 -11.71 7.96 10.60
N GLU A 397 -10.89 7.05 11.12
CA GLU A 397 -11.28 5.81 11.77
C GLU A 397 -12.34 5.02 10.97
N ASN A 398 -13.40 4.59 11.65
CA ASN A 398 -14.51 3.86 11.07
C ASN A 398 -15.62 4.79 10.53
N GLU A 399 -15.48 6.11 10.50
CA GLU A 399 -16.58 7.06 10.21
C GLU A 399 -17.21 6.80 8.83
N GLY A 400 -16.40 6.73 7.77
CA GLY A 400 -16.86 6.51 6.41
C GLY A 400 -16.92 5.04 5.96
N VAL A 401 -16.55 4.09 6.82
CA VAL A 401 -16.42 2.66 6.45
C VAL A 401 -17.72 1.89 6.74
N MET A 402 -18.12 1.05 5.80
CA MET A 402 -19.13 -0.01 5.95
C MET A 402 -18.57 -1.33 5.43
N LEU A 403 -18.51 -2.37 6.27
CA LEU A 403 -18.24 -3.73 5.77
C LEU A 403 -19.43 -4.17 4.92
N VAL A 404 -19.16 -4.95 3.88
CA VAL A 404 -20.17 -5.52 2.98
C VAL A 404 -19.99 -7.03 2.87
N ALA A 405 -21.00 -7.70 2.31
CA ALA A 405 -21.09 -9.15 2.23
C ALA A 405 -20.91 -9.85 3.61
N PRO A 406 -21.70 -9.49 4.65
CA PRO A 406 -22.89 -8.63 4.64
C PRO A 406 -22.65 -7.20 5.18
N LEU A 407 -23.63 -6.32 4.98
CA LEU A 407 -23.62 -4.94 5.48
C LEU A 407 -23.47 -4.87 7.00
N ARG A 408 -22.40 -4.24 7.48
CA ARG A 408 -22.15 -4.03 8.91
C ARG A 408 -21.25 -2.82 9.15
N LYS A 409 -21.61 -1.97 10.10
CA LYS A 409 -20.71 -0.93 10.59
C LYS A 409 -19.57 -1.57 11.40
N PRO A 410 -18.30 -1.40 11.03
CA PRO A 410 -17.19 -1.92 11.83
C PRO A 410 -16.94 -1.02 13.05
N GLU A 411 -16.36 -1.61 14.10
CA GLU A 411 -15.72 -0.86 15.18
C GLU A 411 -14.29 -0.49 14.76
N ALA A 412 -13.81 0.67 15.21
CA ALA A 412 -12.41 1.03 15.07
C ALA A 412 -11.57 0.20 16.05
N VAL A 413 -10.71 -0.68 15.51
CA VAL A 413 -9.91 -1.63 16.29
C VAL A 413 -8.42 -1.50 15.97
N LYS A 414 -7.56 -1.81 16.94
CA LYS A 414 -6.10 -1.76 16.80
C LYS A 414 -5.54 -3.17 16.71
N ILE A 415 -5.74 -3.83 15.57
CA ILE A 415 -5.34 -5.23 15.35
C ILE A 415 -4.40 -5.30 14.17
N ASP A 416 -3.16 -5.68 14.43
CA ASP A 416 -2.11 -5.81 13.43
C ASP A 416 -2.44 -6.86 12.37
N ALA A 417 -2.96 -8.03 12.76
CA ALA A 417 -3.41 -9.07 11.84
C ALA A 417 -4.93 -9.02 11.55
N TYR A 418 -5.49 -7.82 11.34
CA TYR A 418 -6.93 -7.67 11.11
C TYR A 418 -7.41 -8.43 9.86
N GLY A 419 -8.67 -8.89 9.91
CA GLY A 419 -9.38 -9.44 8.75
C GLY A 419 -9.12 -10.92 8.45
N GLN A 420 -8.22 -11.60 9.17
CA GLN A 420 -7.79 -12.98 8.92
C GLN A 420 -8.72 -14.05 9.54
N PHE A 421 -10.03 -13.92 9.36
CA PHE A 421 -11.03 -14.83 9.92
C PHE A 421 -12.13 -15.12 8.91
N ALA A 422 -12.79 -16.27 9.04
CA ALA A 422 -13.85 -16.72 8.13
C ALA A 422 -13.41 -16.65 6.65
N ASP A 423 -14.36 -16.35 5.76
CA ASP A 423 -14.14 -16.14 4.33
C ASP A 423 -13.18 -14.98 4.02
N GLN A 424 -12.60 -14.95 2.81
CA GLN A 424 -11.64 -13.90 2.44
C GLN A 424 -11.93 -13.34 1.05
N PHE A 425 -11.63 -12.05 0.89
CA PHE A 425 -11.91 -11.25 -0.31
C PHE A 425 -10.63 -10.59 -0.84
N GLN A 426 -10.51 -10.51 -2.17
CA GLN A 426 -9.47 -9.79 -2.89
C GLN A 426 -10.02 -9.20 -4.20
N HIS A 427 -9.41 -8.10 -4.66
CA HIS A 427 -9.62 -7.53 -6.00
C HIS A 427 -11.10 -7.25 -6.36
N PRO A 428 -11.82 -6.41 -5.60
CA PRO A 428 -13.17 -6.01 -5.98
C PRO A 428 -13.19 -5.24 -7.30
N TYR A 429 -14.22 -5.52 -8.10
CA TYR A 429 -14.54 -4.81 -9.32
C TYR A 429 -16.03 -4.44 -9.30
N PRO A 430 -16.39 -3.27 -8.71
CA PRO A 430 -17.77 -2.82 -8.66
C PRO A 430 -18.31 -2.52 -10.06
N LEU A 431 -19.49 -3.06 -10.36
CA LEU A 431 -20.20 -2.79 -11.62
C LEU A 431 -21.16 -1.60 -11.46
N ASN A 432 -21.74 -1.49 -10.27
CA ASN A 432 -22.61 -0.41 -9.81
C ASN A 432 -22.81 -0.55 -8.29
N GLU A 433 -23.69 0.24 -7.65
CA GLU A 433 -23.95 0.15 -6.21
C GLU A 433 -24.58 -1.18 -5.74
N LYS A 434 -25.10 -2.01 -6.65
CA LYS A 434 -25.86 -3.23 -6.32
C LYS A 434 -25.06 -4.52 -6.50
N GLU A 435 -24.07 -4.53 -7.39
CA GLU A 435 -23.37 -5.74 -7.78
C GLU A 435 -21.90 -5.48 -8.17
N PHE A 436 -21.06 -6.49 -7.96
CA PHE A 436 -19.62 -6.44 -8.23
C PHE A 436 -19.05 -7.82 -8.58
N LEU A 437 -17.91 -7.84 -9.25
CA LEU A 437 -17.07 -9.03 -9.40
C LEU A 437 -15.98 -9.04 -8.32
N ILE A 438 -15.55 -10.22 -7.90
CA ILE A 438 -14.59 -10.36 -6.81
C ILE A 438 -13.82 -11.68 -6.91
N SER A 439 -12.57 -11.67 -6.42
CA SER A 439 -11.85 -12.90 -6.08
C SER A 439 -12.16 -13.28 -4.63
N TYR A 440 -12.80 -14.43 -4.43
CA TYR A 440 -13.35 -14.81 -3.13
C TYR A 440 -13.10 -16.29 -2.81
N THR A 441 -12.99 -16.58 -1.52
CA THR A 441 -12.94 -17.95 -1.01
C THR A 441 -13.85 -18.12 0.23
N PRO A 442 -14.91 -18.94 0.14
CA PRO A 442 -15.89 -19.09 1.23
C PRO A 442 -15.35 -19.90 2.41
N LEU A 443 -14.43 -20.82 2.16
CA LEU A 443 -13.84 -21.67 3.20
C LEU A 443 -12.80 -20.91 4.00
N GLY A 444 -12.18 -19.89 3.41
CA GLY A 444 -11.25 -19.04 4.10
C GLY A 444 -10.11 -19.83 4.75
N TYR A 445 -9.84 -19.52 6.01
CA TYR A 445 -8.85 -20.22 6.83
C TYR A 445 -9.29 -21.63 7.31
N HIS A 446 -10.53 -22.05 7.08
CA HIS A 446 -11.03 -23.34 7.55
C HIS A 446 -10.30 -24.53 6.92
N VAL A 447 -9.91 -24.40 5.65
CA VAL A 447 -9.14 -25.43 4.94
C VAL A 447 -7.62 -25.24 5.04
N GLY A 448 -7.18 -24.23 5.77
CA GLY A 448 -5.76 -23.90 5.94
C GLY A 448 -5.16 -23.20 4.72
N HIS A 449 -3.87 -23.43 4.49
CA HIS A 449 -3.10 -22.78 3.45
C HIS A 449 -2.52 -23.80 2.44
N PRO A 450 -2.46 -23.48 1.12
CA PRO A 450 -2.96 -22.29 0.45
C PRO A 450 -4.47 -22.14 0.44
N MET A 451 -4.89 -20.88 0.51
CA MET A 451 -6.26 -20.49 0.20
C MET A 451 -6.40 -20.37 -1.31
N GLU A 452 -7.51 -20.88 -1.84
CA GLU A 452 -7.80 -20.91 -3.26
C GLU A 452 -8.97 -19.98 -3.57
N PHE A 453 -8.68 -18.93 -4.34
CA PHE A 453 -9.68 -17.94 -4.75
C PHE A 453 -10.32 -18.33 -6.07
N SER A 454 -11.61 -18.02 -6.19
CA SER A 454 -12.39 -18.15 -7.41
C SER A 454 -13.08 -16.82 -7.72
N ILE A 455 -13.58 -16.65 -8.95
CA ILE A 455 -14.26 -15.42 -9.37
C ILE A 455 -15.76 -15.56 -9.11
N TYR A 456 -16.34 -14.57 -8.43
CA TYR A 456 -17.75 -14.51 -8.11
C TYR A 456 -18.39 -13.23 -8.63
N TRP A 457 -19.68 -13.33 -8.94
CA TRP A 457 -20.60 -12.20 -8.90
C TRP A 457 -21.17 -12.09 -7.48
N MET A 458 -21.26 -10.89 -6.92
CA MET A 458 -21.80 -10.65 -5.58
C MET A 458 -22.56 -9.34 -5.44
N THR A 459 -23.42 -9.27 -4.42
CA THR A 459 -24.07 -8.03 -3.95
C THR A 459 -23.50 -7.56 -2.61
N PRO A 460 -23.62 -6.26 -2.25
CA PRO A 460 -23.19 -5.77 -0.93
C PRO A 460 -23.87 -6.45 0.26
N SER A 461 -25.05 -7.04 0.06
CA SER A 461 -25.76 -7.85 1.05
C SER A 461 -25.14 -9.23 1.28
N GLY A 462 -24.31 -9.72 0.35
CA GLY A 462 -23.63 -11.01 0.43
C GLY A 462 -24.29 -12.13 -0.38
N GLU A 463 -25.25 -11.82 -1.25
CA GLU A 463 -25.73 -12.78 -2.25
C GLU A 463 -24.61 -13.01 -3.25
N ARG A 464 -24.34 -14.28 -3.59
CA ARG A 464 -23.21 -14.62 -4.47
C ARG A 464 -23.51 -15.75 -5.43
N GLU A 465 -22.79 -15.72 -6.55
CA GLU A 465 -22.80 -16.76 -7.57
C GLU A 465 -21.38 -16.98 -8.10
N LEU A 466 -20.86 -18.21 -7.96
CA LEU A 466 -19.57 -18.60 -8.53
C LEU A 466 -19.61 -18.52 -10.06
N LEU A 467 -18.61 -17.88 -10.68
CA LEU A 467 -18.49 -17.75 -12.13
C LEU A 467 -17.38 -18.65 -12.69
N VAL A 468 -16.19 -18.60 -12.10
CA VAL A 468 -15.01 -19.33 -12.57
C VAL A 468 -14.21 -19.84 -11.38
N SER A 469 -13.86 -21.13 -11.40
CA SER A 469 -12.98 -21.77 -10.41
C SER A 469 -11.93 -22.66 -11.09
N ASP A 470 -10.78 -22.83 -10.43
CA ASP A 470 -9.76 -23.78 -10.87
C ASP A 470 -9.21 -24.53 -9.65
N ALA A 471 -9.27 -25.86 -9.69
CA ALA A 471 -8.84 -26.71 -8.58
C ALA A 471 -7.31 -26.70 -8.38
N SER A 472 -6.55 -26.19 -9.35
CA SER A 472 -5.09 -26.21 -9.32
C SER A 472 -4.45 -24.86 -8.98
N ILE A 473 -5.19 -23.75 -9.14
CA ILE A 473 -4.64 -22.40 -9.07
C ILE A 473 -5.74 -21.36 -8.76
N SER A 474 -5.40 -20.30 -8.05
CA SER A 474 -6.38 -19.25 -7.72
C SER A 474 -6.72 -18.39 -8.94
N CYS A 475 -7.98 -17.99 -9.07
CA CYS A 475 -8.48 -17.07 -10.09
C CYS A 475 -8.64 -15.67 -9.47
N ASN A 476 -7.82 -14.72 -9.93
CA ASN A 476 -7.58 -13.43 -9.33
C ASN A 476 -7.88 -12.27 -10.29
N GLN A 477 -8.13 -11.08 -9.75
CA GLN A 477 -8.13 -9.80 -10.48
C GLN A 477 -9.13 -9.75 -11.67
N PRO A 478 -10.44 -9.99 -11.44
CA PRO A 478 -11.43 -9.86 -12.50
C PRO A 478 -11.58 -8.41 -12.94
N VAL A 479 -11.58 -8.18 -14.26
CA VAL A 479 -11.77 -6.87 -14.91
C VAL A 479 -12.65 -7.03 -16.13
N LEU A 480 -13.67 -6.17 -16.30
CA LEU A 480 -14.51 -6.20 -17.50
C LEU A 480 -13.69 -5.86 -18.76
N LEU A 481 -13.84 -6.68 -19.80
CA LEU A 481 -13.39 -6.39 -21.16
C LEU A 481 -14.52 -5.76 -21.95
N SER A 482 -14.75 -4.47 -21.72
CA SER A 482 -15.79 -3.72 -22.41
C SER A 482 -15.35 -2.28 -22.64
N GLU A 483 -15.90 -1.67 -23.69
CA GLU A 483 -15.81 -0.22 -23.86
C GLU A 483 -16.45 0.46 -22.63
N ARG A 484 -15.79 1.51 -22.13
CA ARG A 484 -16.26 2.30 -21.00
C ARG A 484 -16.06 3.78 -21.27
N GLU A 485 -16.85 4.60 -20.59
CA GLU A 485 -16.68 6.05 -20.65
C GLU A 485 -15.25 6.42 -20.22
N ARG A 486 -14.59 7.25 -21.01
CA ARG A 486 -13.29 7.80 -20.67
C ARG A 486 -13.48 8.79 -19.51
N PRO A 487 -12.81 8.61 -18.35
CA PRO A 487 -12.90 9.55 -17.25
C PRO A 487 -12.46 10.95 -17.64
N PHE A 488 -12.85 11.95 -16.83
CA PHE A 488 -12.51 13.34 -17.09
C PHE A 488 -10.99 13.52 -17.24
N GLN A 489 -10.54 14.02 -18.39
CA GLN A 489 -9.13 14.31 -18.62
C GLN A 489 -8.76 15.63 -17.95
N ARG A 490 -8.07 15.54 -16.82
CA ARG A 490 -7.49 16.72 -16.15
C ARG A 490 -6.36 17.31 -16.97
N VAL A 491 -6.18 18.61 -16.86
CA VAL A 491 -5.08 19.33 -17.51
C VAL A 491 -3.77 18.96 -16.82
N ASP A 492 -2.77 18.55 -17.60
CA ASP A 492 -1.39 18.41 -17.15
C ASP A 492 -0.79 19.80 -16.94
N ASN A 493 -0.46 20.13 -15.69
CA ASN A 493 0.13 21.42 -15.32
C ASN A 493 1.62 21.33 -15.03
N VAL A 494 2.25 20.17 -15.25
CA VAL A 494 3.65 19.94 -14.92
C VAL A 494 4.55 20.58 -15.97
N ASP A 495 5.44 21.45 -15.51
CA ASP A 495 6.43 22.12 -16.34
C ASP A 495 7.83 21.65 -15.95
N TYR A 496 8.29 20.59 -16.60
CA TYR A 496 9.62 20.01 -16.39
C TYR A 496 10.79 20.94 -16.78
N THR A 497 10.53 22.17 -17.25
CA THR A 497 11.58 23.20 -17.38
C THR A 497 11.85 23.95 -16.08
N LYS A 498 11.00 23.78 -15.07
CA LYS A 498 11.14 24.36 -13.73
C LYS A 498 11.72 23.34 -12.76
N GLU A 499 12.38 23.85 -11.72
CA GLU A 499 12.95 23.06 -10.63
C GLU A 499 12.24 23.30 -9.28
N GLU A 500 11.24 24.19 -9.28
CA GLU A 500 10.53 24.62 -8.08
C GLU A 500 9.02 24.45 -8.23
N GLY A 501 8.35 24.26 -7.09
CA GLY A 501 6.90 24.43 -6.91
C GLY A 501 6.61 25.54 -5.90
N VAL A 502 5.33 25.85 -5.69
CA VAL A 502 4.89 26.92 -4.79
C VAL A 502 3.81 26.44 -3.84
N TYR A 503 3.94 26.74 -2.56
CA TYR A 503 2.88 26.57 -1.57
C TYR A 503 2.24 27.91 -1.20
N TYR A 504 0.91 27.93 -1.15
CA TYR A 504 0.12 29.03 -0.60
C TYR A 504 -0.75 28.55 0.56
N MET A 505 -0.46 29.03 1.77
CA MET A 505 -1.25 28.78 2.98
C MET A 505 -2.04 30.03 3.32
N GLN A 506 -3.38 29.93 3.31
CA GLN A 506 -4.26 31.07 3.55
C GLN A 506 -4.16 31.57 4.99
N ASN A 507 -4.31 30.69 5.97
CA ASN A 507 -4.16 31.01 7.39
C ASN A 507 -3.80 29.75 8.18
N ILE A 508 -2.60 29.69 8.74
CA ILE A 508 -2.11 28.52 9.48
C ILE A 508 -3.03 28.09 10.65
N TYR A 509 -3.78 29.03 11.24
CA TYR A 509 -4.66 28.77 12.39
C TYR A 509 -6.02 28.17 12.00
N GLU A 510 -6.34 28.08 10.70
CA GLU A 510 -7.58 27.48 10.18
C GLU A 510 -7.40 25.96 10.00
N GLY A 511 -7.50 25.21 11.09
CA GLY A 511 -7.41 23.74 11.04
C GLY A 511 -7.22 23.11 12.41
N ASN A 512 -7.35 21.78 12.48
CA ASN A 512 -7.21 21.09 13.75
C ASN A 512 -5.75 21.02 14.24
N GLY A 513 -4.78 21.17 13.34
CA GLY A 513 -3.35 21.08 13.65
C GLY A 513 -2.85 22.15 14.62
N LEU A 514 -3.47 23.33 14.66
CA LEU A 514 -3.12 24.42 15.58
C LEU A 514 -4.27 24.82 16.51
N LYS A 515 -5.24 23.93 16.73
CA LYS A 515 -6.38 24.21 17.59
C LYS A 515 -5.93 24.62 19.00
N GLY A 516 -6.38 25.79 19.45
CA GLY A 516 -6.06 26.36 20.76
C GLY A 516 -4.78 27.19 20.83
N VAL A 517 -4.00 27.29 19.75
CA VAL A 517 -2.86 28.20 19.66
C VAL A 517 -3.37 29.62 19.37
N GLN A 518 -2.83 30.61 20.07
CA GLN A 518 -3.20 32.00 19.86
C GLN A 518 -2.71 32.51 18.48
N PRO A 519 -3.56 33.19 17.70
CA PRO A 519 -3.13 33.83 16.46
C PRO A 519 -1.94 34.77 16.68
N GLY A 520 -0.96 34.68 15.79
CA GLY A 520 0.30 35.41 15.87
C GLY A 520 1.40 34.73 16.70
N THR A 521 1.14 33.59 17.36
CA THR A 521 2.19 32.80 18.02
C THR A 521 3.23 32.29 17.02
N ILE A 522 2.79 31.72 15.90
CA ILE A 522 3.66 31.20 14.85
C ILE A 522 4.28 32.36 14.07
N LYS A 523 5.62 32.36 14.02
CA LYS A 523 6.42 33.36 13.30
C LYS A 523 7.02 32.81 12.01
N LYS A 524 7.38 31.52 12.01
CA LYS A 524 8.08 30.89 10.88
C LYS A 524 7.56 29.48 10.62
N LEU A 525 7.72 29.04 9.37
CA LEU A 525 7.67 27.62 9.00
C LEU A 525 9.09 27.15 8.70
N ARG A 526 9.55 26.10 9.39
CA ARG A 526 10.75 25.36 8.99
C ARG A 526 10.39 24.31 7.95
N ILE A 527 11.19 24.22 6.90
CA ILE A 527 11.01 23.28 5.79
C ILE A 527 12.09 22.21 5.90
N VAL A 528 11.66 20.95 6.04
CA VAL A 528 12.55 19.81 6.27
C VAL A 528 12.29 18.72 5.23
N GLU A 529 13.37 18.21 4.67
CA GLU A 529 13.37 17.07 3.75
C GLU A 529 13.85 15.81 4.48
N PRO A 530 13.03 14.75 4.57
CA PRO A 530 13.51 13.44 4.96
C PRO A 530 14.31 12.81 3.81
N ILE A 531 15.48 12.27 4.14
CA ILE A 531 16.38 11.60 3.18
C ILE A 531 16.25 10.10 3.34
N TYR A 532 15.57 9.45 2.40
CA TYR A 532 15.31 8.02 2.46
C TYR A 532 16.56 7.16 2.22
N ARG A 533 16.66 6.08 3.00
CA ARG A 533 17.73 5.08 2.93
C ARG A 533 17.66 4.23 1.67
N VAL A 534 18.82 3.76 1.20
CA VAL A 534 18.94 2.88 0.02
C VAL A 534 19.05 1.41 0.35
N ALA A 535 19.33 1.08 1.61
CA ALA A 535 19.62 -0.28 2.03
C ALA A 535 19.43 -0.42 3.55
N SER A 536 19.14 -1.64 3.99
CA SER A 536 18.91 -2.00 5.38
C SER A 536 20.19 -2.62 5.98
N ILE A 537 20.81 -1.97 6.97
CA ILE A 537 21.99 -2.47 7.69
C ILE A 537 21.82 -2.20 9.19
N GLY A 538 21.89 -3.26 9.99
CA GLY A 538 21.57 -3.17 11.42
C GLY A 538 20.13 -2.73 11.66
N ALA A 539 19.72 -2.71 12.93
CA ALA A 539 18.37 -2.32 13.32
C ALA A 539 18.36 -1.70 14.72
N ALA A 540 17.58 -0.64 14.93
CA ALA A 540 17.24 -0.14 16.26
C ALA A 540 15.80 -0.51 16.59
N PHE A 541 15.56 -1.20 17.70
CA PHE A 541 14.21 -1.52 18.14
C PHE A 541 13.62 -0.40 19.00
N GLY A 542 12.35 -0.09 18.78
CA GLY A 542 11.59 0.83 19.62
C GLY A 542 10.17 0.35 19.84
N PHE A 543 9.45 1.07 20.71
CA PHE A 543 8.01 0.95 20.87
C PHE A 543 7.40 2.23 21.43
N ASP A 544 6.16 2.51 21.05
CA ASP A 544 5.30 3.54 21.64
C ASP A 544 3.82 3.27 21.26
N ALA A 545 2.92 4.24 21.43
CA ALA A 545 1.49 4.13 21.20
C ALA A 545 1.08 3.72 19.77
N GLY A 546 1.93 3.94 18.77
CA GLY A 546 1.73 3.54 17.37
C GLY A 546 2.21 2.12 17.04
N GLY A 547 2.81 1.41 17.99
CA GLY A 547 3.28 0.04 17.82
C GLY A 547 4.74 -0.15 18.25
N ALA A 548 5.28 -1.32 17.92
CA ALA A 548 6.69 -1.66 18.12
C ALA A 548 7.31 -2.07 16.78
N GLY A 549 8.60 -1.81 16.60
CA GLY A 549 9.25 -2.12 15.33
C GLY A 549 10.74 -1.82 15.33
N HIS A 550 11.41 -2.33 14.31
CA HIS A 550 12.81 -2.04 14.03
C HIS A 550 12.92 -0.88 13.05
N ALA A 551 13.89 0.01 13.24
CA ALA A 551 14.36 0.94 12.23
C ALA A 551 15.69 0.43 11.67
N PHE A 552 15.69 -0.01 10.42
CA PHE A 552 16.88 -0.49 9.72
C PHE A 552 17.73 0.65 9.19
N SER A 553 19.06 0.48 9.17
CA SER A 553 19.99 1.59 8.98
C SER A 553 19.59 2.78 9.86
N PRO A 554 19.40 2.56 11.18
CA PRO A 554 18.74 3.52 12.08
C PRO A 554 19.42 4.88 11.99
N VAL A 555 18.83 5.99 12.43
CA VAL A 555 19.54 7.29 12.49
C VAL A 555 19.90 7.74 13.89
N GLY A 556 19.54 6.94 14.89
CA GLY A 556 19.80 7.16 16.30
C GLY A 556 19.54 5.91 17.13
N VAL A 557 19.25 6.10 18.42
CA VAL A 557 18.70 5.03 19.28
C VAL A 557 17.28 4.66 18.86
N GLY A 558 16.75 3.54 19.34
CA GLY A 558 15.32 3.23 19.24
C GLY A 558 14.46 4.40 19.76
N ASN A 559 13.31 4.64 19.13
CA ASN A 559 12.44 5.80 19.34
C ASN A 559 12.97 7.15 18.80
N ALA A 560 14.22 7.26 18.32
CA ALA A 560 14.66 8.43 17.55
C ALA A 560 14.02 8.44 16.15
N SER A 561 14.17 9.54 15.39
CA SER A 561 13.56 9.68 14.05
C SER A 561 13.80 8.49 13.11
N TRP A 562 12.93 8.31 12.12
CA TRP A 562 13.10 7.29 11.08
C TRP A 562 14.28 7.63 10.15
N ASP A 563 14.31 8.84 9.61
CA ASP A 563 15.22 9.22 8.53
C ASP A 563 16.20 10.33 8.92
N VAL A 564 17.26 10.42 8.12
CA VAL A 564 18.15 11.57 8.13
C VAL A 564 17.35 12.78 7.65
N LYS A 565 17.53 13.94 8.27
CA LYS A 565 16.75 15.15 7.99
C LYS A 565 17.65 16.27 7.48
N ARG A 566 17.34 16.78 6.28
CA ARG A 566 17.95 17.99 5.70
C ARG A 566 17.04 19.19 5.93
N ILE A 567 17.60 20.27 6.47
CA ILE A 567 16.87 21.51 6.72
C ILE A 567 17.12 22.42 5.53
N LEU A 568 16.06 22.75 4.80
CA LEU A 568 16.18 23.68 3.67
C LEU A 568 16.21 25.14 4.16
N GLY A 569 15.60 25.39 5.31
CA GLY A 569 15.56 26.70 5.96
C GLY A 569 14.16 27.05 6.45
N THR A 570 13.88 28.35 6.55
CA THR A 570 12.60 28.88 7.03
C THR A 570 11.97 29.87 6.06
N VAL A 571 10.67 30.07 6.23
CA VAL A 571 9.90 31.17 5.63
C VAL A 571 9.07 31.84 6.71
N ASP A 572 8.79 33.13 6.54
CA ASP A 572 8.00 33.89 7.50
C ASP A 572 6.51 33.60 7.34
N VAL A 573 5.83 33.51 8.48
CA VAL A 573 4.37 33.51 8.57
C VAL A 573 3.92 34.94 8.86
N ASN A 574 3.05 35.48 8.01
CA ASN A 574 2.56 36.84 8.18
C ASN A 574 1.67 36.97 9.44
N PRO A 575 1.49 38.19 9.97
CA PRO A 575 0.61 38.44 11.12
C PRO A 575 -0.82 37.91 10.98
N ASP A 576 -1.35 37.80 9.76
CA ASP A 576 -2.68 37.22 9.47
C ASP A 576 -2.67 35.68 9.37
N GLY A 577 -1.53 35.04 9.65
CA GLY A 577 -1.34 33.59 9.58
C GLY A 577 -1.01 33.05 8.19
N SER A 578 -0.92 33.91 7.17
CA SER A 578 -0.70 33.49 5.78
C SER A 578 0.79 33.30 5.43
N ALA A 579 1.07 32.37 4.51
CA ALA A 579 2.42 32.20 3.94
C ALA A 579 2.34 31.84 2.44
N PHE A 580 3.31 32.30 1.65
CA PHE A 580 3.37 32.05 0.21
C PHE A 580 4.84 31.92 -0.21
N PHE A 581 5.28 30.74 -0.61
CA PHE A 581 6.71 30.46 -0.75
C PHE A 581 7.04 29.38 -1.77
N LYS A 582 8.26 29.46 -2.32
CA LYS A 582 8.84 28.46 -3.24
C LYS A 582 9.55 27.35 -2.50
N VAL A 583 9.50 26.16 -3.08
CA VAL A 583 10.21 24.97 -2.61
C VAL A 583 10.80 24.20 -3.79
N PRO A 584 11.84 23.36 -3.59
CA PRO A 584 12.25 22.40 -4.60
C PRO A 584 11.10 21.45 -4.94
N CYS A 585 10.87 21.19 -6.22
CA CYS A 585 9.93 20.17 -6.66
C CYS A 585 10.53 18.76 -6.51
N ARG A 586 9.70 17.72 -6.62
CA ARG A 586 10.11 16.30 -6.64
C ARG A 586 10.95 15.92 -5.41
N THR A 587 10.66 16.61 -4.31
CA THR A 587 11.35 16.53 -3.04
C THR A 587 10.27 16.38 -1.97
N PRO A 588 10.27 15.30 -1.18
CA PRO A 588 9.34 15.15 -0.06
C PRO A 588 9.70 16.17 1.01
N LEU A 589 8.71 16.94 1.48
CA LEU A 589 8.91 17.99 2.47
C LEU A 589 7.86 17.87 3.58
N TYR A 590 8.29 18.11 4.82
CA TYR A 590 7.38 18.37 5.93
C TYR A 590 7.70 19.72 6.58
N PHE A 591 6.73 20.24 7.31
CA PHE A 591 6.78 21.58 7.88
C PHE A 591 6.70 21.54 9.39
N GLN A 592 7.44 22.44 10.04
CA GLN A 592 7.30 22.71 11.47
C GLN A 592 6.91 24.16 11.70
N ALA A 593 5.86 24.38 12.48
CA ALA A 593 5.41 25.71 12.88
C ALA A 593 6.23 26.18 14.09
N LEU A 594 6.91 27.33 13.97
CA LEU A 594 7.83 27.83 14.97
C LEU A 594 7.31 29.10 15.65
N ASP A 595 7.54 29.22 16.95
CA ASP A 595 7.26 30.43 17.72
C ASP A 595 8.35 31.52 17.61
N GLU A 596 8.24 32.58 18.41
CA GLU A 596 9.21 33.70 18.45
C GLU A 596 10.62 33.32 18.91
N ASN A 597 10.78 32.15 19.53
CA ASN A 597 12.07 31.61 19.98
C ASN A 597 12.63 30.57 18.99
N ASN A 598 12.07 30.47 17.78
CA ASN A 598 12.40 29.47 16.77
C ASN A 598 12.18 28.01 17.23
N ARG A 599 11.25 27.79 18.17
CA ARG A 599 10.95 26.47 18.72
C ARG A 599 9.66 25.91 18.15
N VAL A 600 9.63 24.59 17.98
CA VAL A 600 8.45 23.90 17.45
C VAL A 600 7.24 24.07 18.38
N VAL A 601 6.14 24.49 17.76
CA VAL A 601 4.78 24.47 18.30
C VAL A 601 4.02 23.25 17.76
N GLN A 602 4.20 22.93 16.48
CA GLN A 602 3.56 21.80 15.82
C GLN A 602 4.43 21.27 14.67
N THR A 603 4.40 19.96 14.45
CA THR A 603 5.11 19.28 13.35
C THR A 603 4.12 18.54 12.47
N MET A 604 4.23 18.72 11.15
CA MET A 604 3.57 17.87 10.18
C MET A 604 4.20 16.47 10.22
N ARG A 605 3.43 15.45 10.62
CA ARG A 605 3.87 14.04 10.71
C ARG A 605 3.62 13.25 9.43
N SER A 606 3.65 13.95 8.31
CA SER A 606 3.46 13.49 6.94
C SER A 606 4.52 14.16 6.05
N TRP A 607 4.49 13.93 4.75
CA TRP A 607 5.25 14.72 3.78
C TRP A 607 4.36 15.08 2.58
N SER A 608 4.65 16.24 1.99
CA SER A 608 4.06 16.75 0.76
C SER A 608 5.14 16.94 -0.30
N THR A 609 4.79 16.66 -1.55
CA THR A 609 5.71 16.80 -2.69
C THR A 609 4.99 17.53 -3.80
N LEU A 610 5.64 18.54 -4.38
CA LEU A 610 5.15 19.25 -5.56
C LEU A 610 5.85 18.77 -6.82
N GLN A 611 5.11 18.65 -7.92
CA GLN A 611 5.67 18.49 -9.26
C GLN A 611 6.28 19.81 -9.77
N PRO A 612 7.14 19.75 -10.80
CA PRO A 612 7.70 20.95 -11.43
C PRO A 612 6.64 21.97 -11.86
N GLY A 613 6.73 23.19 -11.34
CA GLY A 613 5.81 24.28 -11.67
C GLY A 613 4.44 24.23 -10.99
N GLU A 614 4.18 23.22 -10.14
CA GLU A 614 2.93 23.09 -9.40
C GLU A 614 2.75 24.22 -8.37
N THR A 615 1.51 24.65 -8.19
CA THR A 615 1.11 25.51 -7.08
C THR A 615 0.05 24.79 -6.25
N GLN A 616 0.35 24.50 -4.99
CA GLN A 616 -0.56 23.86 -4.06
C GLN A 616 -1.04 24.89 -3.03
N SER A 617 -2.34 24.87 -2.71
CA SER A 617 -2.90 25.71 -1.66
C SER A 617 -3.58 24.89 -0.57
N CYS A 618 -3.49 25.38 0.67
CA CYS A 618 -4.27 24.91 1.81
C CYS A 618 -4.96 26.09 2.52
N VAL A 619 -6.09 25.80 3.15
CA VAL A 619 -6.82 26.79 3.96
C VAL A 619 -6.05 27.05 5.25
N GLY A 620 -5.59 25.99 5.90
CA GLY A 620 -4.74 26.07 7.09
C GLY A 620 -4.13 24.73 7.49
N CYS A 621 -3.64 24.61 8.73
CA CYS A 621 -2.88 23.44 9.14
C CYS A 621 -3.80 22.27 9.53
N HIS A 622 -3.86 21.24 8.68
CA HIS A 622 -4.71 20.05 8.90
C HIS A 622 -6.20 20.41 8.98
N GLU A 623 -6.66 21.22 8.03
CA GLU A 623 -8.08 21.53 7.85
C GLU A 623 -8.87 20.28 7.40
N HIS A 624 -10.17 20.28 7.66
CA HIS A 624 -11.05 19.25 7.12
C HIS A 624 -11.06 19.35 5.59
N LYS A 625 -11.00 18.23 4.86
CA LYS A 625 -10.86 18.24 3.38
C LYS A 625 -12.06 18.82 2.63
N ASN A 626 -13.21 18.98 3.31
CA ASN A 626 -14.38 19.67 2.76
C ASN A 626 -14.41 21.17 3.16
N THR A 627 -13.38 21.68 3.83
CA THR A 627 -13.26 23.11 4.16
C THR A 627 -13.05 23.88 2.87
N VAL A 628 -13.92 24.85 2.62
CA VAL A 628 -13.78 25.78 1.51
C VAL A 628 -12.97 26.99 1.96
N PRO A 629 -12.17 27.62 1.06
CA PRO A 629 -11.52 28.88 1.36
C PRO A 629 -12.52 29.92 1.84
N ILE A 630 -12.15 30.71 2.86
CA ILE A 630 -13.03 31.72 3.44
C ILE A 630 -13.23 32.84 2.42
N ALA A 631 -14.38 32.87 1.74
CA ALA A 631 -14.67 33.82 0.65
C ALA A 631 -14.70 35.29 1.09
N SER A 632 -14.89 35.55 2.39
CA SER A 632 -14.89 36.90 2.98
C SER A 632 -13.50 37.38 3.41
N HIS A 633 -12.45 36.56 3.25
CA HIS A 633 -11.10 36.96 3.65
C HIS A 633 -10.57 38.00 2.65
N PRO A 634 -10.10 39.18 3.10
CA PRO A 634 -9.37 40.08 2.23
C PRO A 634 -8.12 39.37 1.67
N VAL A 635 -7.61 39.86 0.53
CA VAL A 635 -6.34 39.37 -0.06
C VAL A 635 -5.31 39.25 1.06
N SER A 636 -4.80 38.02 1.28
CA SER A 636 -3.91 37.73 2.40
C SER A 636 -2.65 38.59 2.31
N MET A 637 -2.03 38.84 3.46
CA MET A 637 -0.75 39.55 3.51
C MET A 637 0.28 38.84 2.63
N ALA A 638 0.32 37.51 2.65
CA ALA A 638 1.23 36.72 1.81
C ALA A 638 1.04 36.95 0.29
N MET A 639 -0.21 37.08 -0.19
CA MET A 639 -0.45 37.42 -1.60
C MET A 639 0.03 38.83 -1.95
N ASN A 640 -0.07 39.78 -1.02
CA ASN A 640 0.41 41.16 -1.21
C ASN A 640 1.94 41.27 -1.14
N THR A 641 2.59 40.50 -0.27
CA THR A 641 4.05 40.48 -0.13
C THR A 641 4.74 39.70 -1.25
N GLY A 642 4.02 38.76 -1.87
CA GLY A 642 4.52 37.91 -2.94
C GLY A 642 5.21 36.63 -2.43
N ILE A 643 5.75 35.87 -3.39
CA ILE A 643 6.34 34.55 -3.15
C ILE A 643 7.70 34.70 -2.46
N GLN A 644 7.80 34.20 -1.24
CA GLN A 644 9.05 34.15 -0.48
C GLN A 644 10.00 33.06 -1.01
N LYS A 645 11.29 33.30 -0.85
CA LYS A 645 12.33 32.28 -0.98
C LYS A 645 12.64 31.72 0.41
N ILE A 646 13.14 30.49 0.45
CA ILE A 646 13.59 29.86 1.69
C ILE A 646 14.83 30.61 2.19
N GLU A 647 14.83 31.01 3.46
CA GLU A 647 15.99 31.55 4.16
C GLU A 647 16.75 30.42 4.84
N PRO A 648 18.04 30.17 4.49
CA PRO A 648 18.82 29.11 5.10
C PRO A 648 18.96 29.25 6.62
N GLU A 649 18.87 28.13 7.35
CA GLU A 649 19.20 28.07 8.78
C GLU A 649 20.64 27.55 8.99
N GLY A 650 21.22 27.85 10.16
CA GLY A 650 22.66 27.89 10.49
C GLY A 650 23.57 26.69 10.17
N ILE A 651 23.08 25.60 9.57
CA ILE A 651 23.90 24.46 9.13
C ILE A 651 24.04 24.34 7.60
N GLY A 652 23.38 25.20 6.83
CA GLY A 652 23.34 25.18 5.35
C GLY A 652 22.57 23.99 4.79
N ASP A 653 22.88 23.57 3.55
CA ASP A 653 22.18 22.47 2.84
C ASP A 653 22.51 21.06 3.36
N ARG A 654 23.10 20.96 4.55
CA ARG A 654 23.55 19.69 5.14
C ARG A 654 22.41 19.02 5.91
N CYS A 655 22.46 17.71 5.97
CA CYS A 655 21.65 16.94 6.90
C CYS A 655 22.14 17.15 8.35
N PHE A 656 21.22 17.21 9.30
CA PHE A 656 21.54 17.45 10.70
C PHE A 656 22.30 16.25 11.30
N SER A 657 23.47 16.49 11.91
CA SER A 657 24.25 15.49 12.64
C SER A 657 24.50 15.96 14.07
N TYR A 658 24.04 15.22 15.06
CA TYR A 658 24.34 15.51 16.46
C TYR A 658 25.85 15.58 16.71
N ILE A 659 26.63 14.68 16.08
CA ILE A 659 28.08 14.61 16.23
C ILE A 659 28.76 15.89 15.73
N LYS A 660 28.26 16.49 14.64
CA LYS A 660 28.88 17.65 14.00
C LYS A 660 28.33 18.97 14.50
N GLU A 661 27.07 19.01 14.93
CA GLU A 661 26.39 20.26 15.25
C GLU A 661 26.22 20.45 16.78
N VAL A 662 25.91 19.39 17.53
CA VAL A 662 25.59 19.50 18.96
C VAL A 662 26.78 19.14 19.86
N GLN A 663 27.50 18.06 19.56
CA GLN A 663 28.65 17.63 20.36
C GLN A 663 29.73 18.71 20.56
N PRO A 664 30.08 19.55 19.55
CA PRO A 664 31.07 20.61 19.74
C PRO A 664 30.67 21.63 20.80
N ILE A 665 29.37 21.87 21.00
CA ILE A 665 28.85 22.78 22.04
C ILE A 665 29.13 22.17 23.42
N TRP A 666 28.92 20.87 23.58
CA TRP A 666 29.23 20.17 24.83
C TRP A 666 30.72 20.14 25.12
N ASP A 667 31.54 19.91 24.09
CA ASP A 667 32.99 19.88 24.21
C ASP A 667 33.55 21.24 24.67
N ALA A 668 32.99 22.34 24.17
CA ALA A 668 33.38 23.67 24.56
C ALA A 668 32.95 24.03 25.99
N HIS A 669 31.71 23.68 26.38
CA HIS A 669 31.06 24.31 27.54
C HIS A 669 30.71 23.37 28.69
N CYS A 670 30.67 22.06 28.48
CA CYS A 670 30.02 21.13 29.43
C CYS A 670 30.90 19.97 29.89
N ILE A 671 31.78 19.43 29.05
CA ILE A 671 32.57 18.23 29.40
C ILE A 671 33.55 18.44 30.56
N SER A 672 33.95 19.69 30.84
CA SER A 672 34.86 20.01 31.93
C SER A 672 34.27 19.68 33.32
N CYS A 673 32.93 19.65 33.43
CA CYS A 673 32.16 19.26 34.61
C CYS A 673 31.44 17.92 34.44
N HIS A 674 31.06 17.56 33.21
CA HIS A 674 30.33 16.33 32.86
C HIS A 674 31.23 15.33 32.10
N ASP A 675 32.28 14.88 32.76
CA ASP A 675 33.29 13.96 32.20
C ASP A 675 33.06 12.47 32.55
N GLY A 676 31.98 12.18 33.28
CA GLY A 676 31.67 10.86 33.85
C GLY A 676 32.40 10.55 35.16
N VAL A 677 33.22 11.47 35.67
CA VAL A 677 34.00 11.30 36.92
C VAL A 677 33.59 12.35 37.96
N LYS A 678 33.62 13.64 37.61
CA LYS A 678 33.19 14.75 38.47
C LYS A 678 31.68 14.77 38.63
N SER A 679 30.97 14.41 37.56
CA SER A 679 29.55 14.16 37.52
C SER A 679 29.32 12.74 37.03
N LYS A 680 28.27 12.07 37.53
CA LYS A 680 27.87 10.75 37.00
C LYS A 680 27.44 10.84 35.53
N LEU A 681 26.96 12.01 35.09
CA LEU A 681 26.62 12.27 33.71
C LEU A 681 27.90 12.52 32.89
N SER A 682 28.07 11.78 31.79
CA SER A 682 29.15 11.99 30.82
C SER A 682 28.58 12.62 29.56
N LEU A 683 29.11 13.77 29.16
CA LEU A 683 28.80 14.46 27.91
C LEU A 683 29.93 14.36 26.87
N LYS A 684 30.82 13.36 27.03
CA LYS A 684 31.92 13.11 26.08
C LYS A 684 31.41 12.60 24.73
N GLY A 685 32.00 13.13 23.66
CA GLY A 685 31.68 12.80 22.26
C GLY A 685 32.38 11.58 21.68
N GLU A 686 33.26 10.93 22.44
CA GLU A 686 34.02 9.76 21.97
C GLU A 686 33.07 8.63 21.52
N LEU A 687 33.20 8.18 20.27
CA LEU A 687 32.39 7.10 19.67
C LEU A 687 32.84 5.72 20.15
N LYS A 688 32.76 5.48 21.47
CA LYS A 688 33.28 4.28 22.12
C LYS A 688 32.23 3.21 22.40
N VAL A 689 30.94 3.56 22.40
CA VAL A 689 29.86 2.59 22.67
C VAL A 689 29.47 1.92 21.37
N VAL A 690 30.04 0.74 21.11
CA VAL A 690 29.73 -0.05 19.92
C VAL A 690 28.48 -0.88 20.17
N ASP A 691 27.43 -0.60 19.42
CA ASP A 691 26.19 -1.37 19.40
C ASP A 691 26.21 -2.30 18.17
N GLN A 692 26.21 -3.59 18.43
CA GLN A 692 26.31 -4.61 17.39
C GLN A 692 25.01 -4.79 16.60
N GLN A 693 23.87 -4.50 17.23
CA GLN A 693 22.54 -4.66 16.64
C GLN A 693 22.23 -3.50 15.69
N THR A 694 22.47 -2.26 16.12
CA THR A 694 22.30 -1.07 15.27
C THR A 694 23.46 -0.88 14.28
N LYS A 695 24.59 -1.56 14.51
CA LYS A 695 25.85 -1.35 13.79
C LYS A 695 26.35 0.09 13.89
N ARG A 696 26.13 0.75 15.03
CA ARG A 696 26.60 2.11 15.33
C ARG A 696 27.64 2.15 16.42
N LYS A 697 28.39 3.24 16.43
CA LYS A 697 29.22 3.68 17.54
C LYS A 697 28.62 4.95 18.12
N PHE A 698 28.03 4.87 19.30
CA PHE A 698 27.42 6.00 19.98
C PHE A 698 28.42 6.69 20.94
N SER A 699 28.17 7.97 21.19
CA SER A 699 28.85 8.73 22.24
C SER A 699 28.10 8.64 23.58
N ASP A 700 28.82 8.79 24.70
CA ASP A 700 28.19 8.85 26.03
C ASP A 700 27.17 9.99 26.12
N SER A 701 27.50 11.14 25.51
CA SER A 701 26.66 12.32 25.53
C SER A 701 25.28 12.07 24.94
N TYR A 702 25.21 11.44 23.76
CA TYR A 702 23.97 11.17 23.05
C TYR A 702 23.12 10.19 23.86
N LEU A 703 23.71 9.05 24.26
CA LEU A 703 23.00 8.04 25.05
C LEU A 703 22.48 8.59 26.37
N ASN A 704 23.26 9.42 27.06
CA ASN A 704 22.82 10.00 28.32
C ASN A 704 21.71 11.03 28.13
N LEU A 705 21.81 11.91 27.11
CA LEU A 705 20.81 12.95 26.84
C LEU A 705 19.50 12.40 26.31
N THR A 706 19.53 11.31 25.54
CA THR A 706 18.32 10.58 25.11
C THR A 706 17.83 9.59 26.17
N HIS A 707 18.45 9.59 27.36
CA HIS A 707 18.15 8.68 28.47
C HIS A 707 18.15 7.21 28.05
N ALA A 708 19.00 6.86 27.10
CA ALA A 708 18.97 5.57 26.46
C ALA A 708 19.33 4.44 27.42
N ARG A 709 18.67 3.30 27.21
CA ARG A 709 18.91 2.05 27.93
C ARG A 709 19.12 0.93 26.93
N GLN A 710 20.09 0.08 27.23
CA GLN A 710 20.29 -1.16 26.49
C GLN A 710 19.23 -2.17 26.92
N MET A 711 18.53 -2.72 25.95
CA MET A 711 17.52 -3.75 26.17
C MET A 711 18.19 -5.13 26.24
N THR A 712 17.84 -5.96 27.23
CA THR A 712 18.56 -7.22 27.53
C THR A 712 17.92 -8.49 26.95
N ARG A 713 17.26 -8.40 25.78
CA ARG A 713 16.56 -9.52 25.12
C ARG A 713 16.84 -9.53 23.60
N ASP A 714 16.04 -10.23 22.80
CA ASP A 714 16.17 -10.43 21.33
C ASP A 714 16.32 -9.14 20.48
N ASN A 715 16.30 -7.97 21.11
CA ASN A 715 16.44 -6.64 20.54
C ASN A 715 17.55 -5.86 21.29
N ASP A 716 18.80 -6.34 21.24
CA ASP A 716 19.97 -5.79 21.95
C ASP A 716 20.49 -4.46 21.36
N SER A 717 19.60 -3.50 21.16
CA SER A 717 19.91 -2.13 20.72
C SER A 717 19.64 -1.13 21.83
N TRP A 718 20.31 0.02 21.79
CA TRP A 718 19.98 1.15 22.66
C TRP A 718 18.62 1.74 22.30
N GLN A 719 17.75 1.92 23.30
CA GLN A 719 16.44 2.54 23.16
C GLN A 719 16.39 3.85 23.94
N GLY A 720 16.01 4.95 23.29
CA GLY A 720 15.82 6.27 23.91
C GLY A 720 14.46 6.40 24.60
N ASP A 721 14.40 7.21 25.65
CA ASP A 721 13.16 7.55 26.35
C ASP A 721 12.59 8.87 25.81
N ALA A 722 11.73 8.78 24.79
CA ALA A 722 11.14 9.92 24.09
C ALA A 722 10.29 10.83 24.99
N HIS A 723 9.82 10.31 26.13
CA HIS A 723 8.92 11.01 27.04
C HIS A 723 9.65 11.59 28.26
N HIS A 724 10.99 11.49 28.30
CA HIS A 724 11.75 12.00 29.43
C HIS A 724 11.67 13.53 29.54
N PRO A 725 11.40 14.12 30.72
CA PRO A 725 11.17 15.57 30.83
C PRO A 725 12.39 16.45 30.55
N GLU A 726 13.62 15.93 30.65
CA GLU A 726 14.83 16.70 30.31
C GLU A 726 14.98 16.90 28.80
N VAL A 727 14.77 15.84 28.00
CA VAL A 727 14.77 15.88 26.53
C VAL A 727 13.57 15.06 26.07
N ASN A 728 12.55 15.76 25.57
CA ASN A 728 11.28 15.18 25.15
C ASN A 728 11.08 15.42 23.66
N TRP A 729 10.80 14.36 22.89
CA TRP A 729 10.58 14.41 21.45
C TRP A 729 9.45 13.47 21.01
N ILE A 730 8.96 13.64 19.79
CA ILE A 730 7.97 12.72 19.21
C ILE A 730 8.68 11.43 18.84
N SER A 731 8.33 10.32 19.51
CA SER A 731 8.82 9.00 19.14
C SER A 731 8.48 8.69 17.68
N ASN A 732 9.42 8.10 16.95
CA ASN A 732 9.14 7.59 15.62
C ASN A 732 8.08 6.47 15.60
N LEU A 733 7.68 5.95 16.76
CA LEU A 733 6.63 4.96 16.91
C LEU A 733 5.37 5.53 17.56
N SER A 734 5.23 6.86 17.62
CA SER A 734 4.07 7.56 18.18
C SER A 734 2.76 7.24 17.42
N GLU A 735 1.62 7.47 18.06
CA GLU A 735 0.29 7.15 17.52
C GLU A 735 -0.01 7.85 16.18
N PRO A 736 -0.80 7.24 15.28
CA PRO A 736 -1.15 7.81 13.97
C PRO A 736 -2.00 9.08 14.04
N THR A 737 -2.70 9.30 15.15
CA THR A 737 -3.66 10.40 15.32
C THR A 737 -2.96 11.76 15.31
N LEU A 738 -3.75 12.81 15.06
CA LEU A 738 -3.27 14.18 15.14
C LEU A 738 -2.90 14.52 16.59
N LEU A 739 -1.64 14.94 16.81
CA LEU A 739 -1.16 15.37 18.13
C LEU A 739 -1.51 16.83 18.39
N ALA A 740 -1.75 17.15 19.67
CA ALA A 740 -1.98 18.53 20.09
C ALA A 740 -0.72 19.41 19.87
N PRO A 741 -0.88 20.72 19.66
CA PRO A 741 0.24 21.65 19.72
C PRO A 741 1.02 21.53 21.04
N TYR A 742 2.32 21.75 20.99
CA TYR A 742 3.24 21.57 22.13
C TYR A 742 3.23 20.17 22.74
N PHE A 743 2.92 19.13 21.95
CA PHE A 743 2.93 17.74 22.43
C PHE A 743 4.30 17.30 22.96
N ALA A 744 5.35 17.58 22.20
CA ALA A 744 6.75 17.27 22.52
C ALA A 744 7.68 18.23 21.76
N GLY A 745 8.97 18.23 22.08
CA GLY A 745 9.99 19.06 21.43
C GLY A 745 10.75 19.98 22.39
N SER A 746 11.47 20.93 21.80
CA SER A 746 12.34 21.88 22.49
C SER A 746 11.59 22.76 23.49
N ASN A 747 10.34 23.15 23.17
CA ASN A 747 9.47 23.94 24.05
C ASN A 747 9.09 23.22 25.36
N THR A 748 8.98 21.89 25.31
CA THR A 748 8.58 21.06 26.45
C THR A 748 9.77 20.45 27.19
N SER A 749 10.98 20.58 26.65
CA SER A 749 12.20 19.98 27.22
C SER A 749 12.83 20.86 28.30
N ASN A 750 13.04 20.31 29.51
CA ASN A 750 13.67 21.04 30.62
C ASN A 750 15.14 21.40 30.33
N LEU A 751 15.83 20.64 29.47
CA LEU A 751 17.20 20.94 29.07
C LEU A 751 17.29 22.36 28.48
N ILE A 752 16.38 22.73 27.58
CA ILE A 752 16.40 24.05 26.93
C ILE A 752 16.23 25.16 27.97
N LYS A 753 15.23 25.03 28.85
CA LYS A 753 15.00 25.99 29.95
C LYS A 753 16.22 26.13 30.87
N ARG A 754 16.90 25.01 31.16
CA ARG A 754 18.10 24.98 32.00
C ARG A 754 19.27 25.70 31.34
N LEU A 755 19.46 25.50 30.03
CA LEU A 755 20.52 26.14 29.26
C LEU A 755 20.30 27.66 29.15
N GLU A 756 19.06 28.10 28.96
CA GLU A 756 18.69 29.52 28.92
C GLU A 756 18.94 30.24 30.26
N ASN A 757 18.64 29.57 31.37
CA ASN A 757 18.85 30.12 32.71
C ASN A 757 20.34 30.18 33.12
N GLY A 758 21.23 29.55 32.34
CA GLY A 758 22.64 29.37 32.66
C GLY A 758 22.86 28.24 33.68
N HIS A 759 23.59 27.20 33.27
CA HIS A 759 23.88 26.03 34.11
C HIS A 759 25.33 26.07 34.61
N GLY A 760 25.53 26.07 35.93
CA GLY A 760 26.87 25.98 36.53
C GLY A 760 27.80 27.15 36.21
N GLY A 761 27.24 28.32 35.85
CA GLY A 761 28.01 29.49 35.43
C GLY A 761 28.33 29.54 33.93
N CYS A 762 28.03 28.48 33.17
CA CYS A 762 28.14 28.48 31.72
C CYS A 762 26.95 29.22 31.09
N LYS A 763 27.23 30.02 30.05
CA LYS A 763 26.21 30.70 29.24
C LYS A 763 26.46 30.39 27.77
N LEU A 764 25.51 29.73 27.14
CA LEU A 764 25.53 29.47 25.70
C LEU A 764 25.04 30.70 24.93
N SER A 765 25.49 30.82 23.69
CA SER A 765 24.93 31.77 22.74
C SER A 765 23.50 31.38 22.36
N LYS A 766 22.74 32.33 21.80
CA LYS A 766 21.40 32.04 21.28
C LYS A 766 21.45 30.97 20.18
N GLU A 767 22.42 31.06 19.27
CA GLU A 767 22.62 30.12 18.15
C GLU A 767 22.95 28.70 18.63
N GLU A 768 23.74 28.58 19.70
CA GLU A 768 24.06 27.29 20.32
C GLU A 768 22.80 26.64 20.92
N ILE A 769 21.98 27.42 21.62
CA ILE A 769 20.71 26.94 22.20
C ILE A 769 19.73 26.56 21.08
N GLU A 770 19.63 27.35 20.01
CA GLU A 770 18.80 27.05 18.84
C GLU A 770 19.25 25.77 18.12
N THR A 771 20.55 25.52 18.03
CA THR A 771 21.10 24.27 17.46
C THR A 771 20.68 23.04 18.27
N ILE A 772 20.71 23.15 19.60
CA ILE A 772 20.26 22.07 20.51
C ILE A 772 18.74 21.91 20.43
N ALA A 773 17.98 23.01 20.36
CA ALA A 773 16.52 22.98 20.19
C ALA A 773 16.14 22.29 18.87
N LEU A 774 16.84 22.62 17.78
CA LEU A 774 16.65 21.99 16.47
C LEU A 774 16.89 20.47 16.52
N TRP A 775 17.93 20.01 17.21
CA TRP A 775 18.18 18.58 17.38
C TRP A 775 16.99 17.86 18.03
N ILE A 776 16.42 18.42 19.10
CA ILE A 776 15.25 17.85 19.78
C ILE A 776 14.03 17.88 18.85
N ASP A 777 13.80 19.01 18.18
CA ASP A 777 12.66 19.23 17.28
C ASP A 777 12.70 18.34 16.03
N LEU A 778 13.89 17.87 15.61
CA LEU A 778 14.06 16.89 14.54
C LEU A 778 13.91 15.44 15.01
N CYS A 779 13.47 15.21 16.26
CA CYS A 779 13.34 13.90 16.89
C CYS A 779 14.70 13.20 17.09
N VAL A 780 15.66 13.97 17.59
CA VAL A 780 16.98 13.54 18.11
C VAL A 780 17.83 12.65 17.19
N PRO A 781 17.99 12.95 15.89
CA PRO A 781 18.89 12.16 15.03
C PRO A 781 20.34 12.22 15.57
N PHE A 782 21.04 11.10 15.53
CA PHE A 782 22.46 11.02 15.92
C PHE A 782 23.38 11.39 14.75
N ILE A 783 22.99 11.02 13.53
CA ILE A 783 23.80 11.11 12.31
C ILE A 783 23.12 11.94 11.22
N GLY A 784 23.93 12.60 10.39
CA GLY A 784 23.48 13.32 9.19
C GLY A 784 23.74 12.57 7.88
N ASP A 785 24.42 11.43 7.92
CA ASP A 785 24.65 10.55 6.77
C ASP A 785 24.57 9.11 7.26
N TYR A 786 23.91 8.22 6.51
CA TYR A 786 23.74 6.81 6.91
C TYR A 786 25.07 6.07 7.16
N ARG A 787 26.18 6.53 6.57
CA ARG A 787 27.53 6.01 6.79
C ARG A 787 28.24 6.65 7.98
N GLU A 788 27.70 7.71 8.59
CA GLU A 788 28.33 8.34 9.74
C GLU A 788 28.28 7.43 10.97
N ALA A 789 29.36 7.45 11.77
CA ALA A 789 29.51 6.67 13.00
C ALA A 789 29.21 5.15 12.87
N ASN A 790 29.35 4.58 11.68
CA ASN A 790 29.05 3.17 11.44
C ASN A 790 30.09 2.23 12.07
N ASN A 791 29.64 1.01 12.35
CA ASN A 791 30.45 -0.16 12.65
C ASN A 791 30.25 -1.24 11.57
N TRP A 792 30.15 -0.81 10.30
CA TRP A 792 29.88 -1.71 9.19
C TRP A 792 31.11 -2.52 8.79
N THR A 793 30.89 -3.79 8.46
CA THR A 793 31.88 -4.63 7.79
C THR A 793 32.16 -4.11 6.37
N GLN A 794 33.19 -4.64 5.72
CA GLN A 794 33.47 -4.29 4.33
C GLN A 794 32.33 -4.75 3.39
N GLU A 795 31.76 -5.93 3.62
CA GLU A 795 30.62 -6.47 2.88
C GLU A 795 29.36 -5.59 3.02
N GLU A 796 29.06 -5.12 4.23
CA GLU A 796 27.93 -4.21 4.49
C GLU A 796 28.10 -2.87 3.75
N LYS A 797 29.33 -2.33 3.68
CA LYS A 797 29.64 -1.12 2.91
C LYS A 797 29.47 -1.33 1.40
N GLU A 798 29.89 -2.48 0.89
CA GLU A 798 29.73 -2.86 -0.51
C GLU A 798 28.25 -3.04 -0.87
N TYR A 799 27.47 -3.69 0.01
CA TYR A 799 26.02 -3.83 -0.10
C TYR A 799 25.32 -2.47 -0.19
N TYR A 800 25.63 -1.55 0.73
CA TYR A 800 25.05 -0.20 0.70
C TYR A 800 25.42 0.55 -0.60
N THR A 801 26.69 0.46 -1.00
CA THR A 801 27.21 1.12 -2.20
C THR A 801 26.56 0.59 -3.49
N TYR A 802 26.28 -0.72 -3.54
CA TYR A 802 25.54 -1.31 -4.65
C TYR A 802 24.18 -0.67 -4.86
N TYR A 803 23.36 -0.55 -3.81
CA TYR A 803 22.03 0.04 -3.90
C TYR A 803 22.05 1.56 -4.14
N GLU A 804 23.05 2.26 -3.60
CA GLU A 804 23.27 3.67 -3.91
C GLU A 804 23.52 3.88 -5.41
N LYS A 805 24.46 3.12 -5.99
CA LYS A 805 24.76 3.18 -7.43
C LYS A 805 23.55 2.78 -8.29
N LYS A 806 22.78 1.79 -7.85
CA LYS A 806 21.52 1.37 -8.50
C LYS A 806 20.53 2.54 -8.56
N ARG A 807 20.30 3.23 -7.43
CA ARG A 807 19.44 4.43 -7.36
C ARG A 807 19.94 5.56 -8.25
N GLU A 808 21.25 5.83 -8.25
CA GLU A 808 21.86 6.85 -9.10
C GLU A 808 21.65 6.57 -10.59
N THR A 809 21.80 5.31 -10.99
CA THR A 809 21.59 4.87 -12.39
C THR A 809 20.14 5.10 -12.82
N SER A 810 19.16 4.72 -11.98
CA SER A 810 17.74 4.95 -12.26
C SER A 810 17.41 6.45 -12.36
N ARG A 811 17.92 7.28 -11.45
CA ARG A 811 17.72 8.74 -11.49
C ARG A 811 18.35 9.38 -12.74
N ALA A 812 19.49 8.88 -13.20
CA ALA A 812 20.11 9.35 -14.44
C ALA A 812 19.24 8.99 -15.67
N ALA A 813 18.71 7.76 -15.72
CA ALA A 813 17.81 7.33 -16.78
C ALA A 813 16.51 8.14 -16.80
N GLU A 814 15.96 8.49 -15.64
CA GLU A 814 14.79 9.34 -15.53
C GLU A 814 15.04 10.77 -16.03
N LYS A 815 16.18 11.39 -15.65
CA LYS A 815 16.58 12.71 -16.18
C LYS A 815 16.67 12.72 -17.70
N GLU A 816 17.20 11.64 -18.27
CA GLU A 816 17.27 11.46 -19.71
C GLU A 816 15.88 11.33 -20.35
N ASN A 817 14.97 10.58 -19.73
CA ASN A 817 13.57 10.49 -20.17
C ASN A 817 12.86 11.86 -20.17
N ILE A 818 13.07 12.68 -19.12
CA ILE A 818 12.53 14.04 -19.04
C ILE A 818 13.12 14.92 -20.15
N ARG A 819 14.42 14.81 -20.42
CA ARG A 819 15.07 15.54 -21.52
C ARG A 819 14.43 15.19 -22.87
N GLN A 820 14.19 13.90 -23.12
CA GLN A 820 13.53 13.43 -24.35
C GLN A 820 12.07 13.89 -24.44
N TYR A 821 11.34 13.93 -23.31
CA TYR A 821 9.99 14.44 -23.24
C TYR A 821 9.93 15.93 -23.62
N LEU A 822 10.80 16.75 -23.03
CA LEU A 822 10.91 18.18 -23.38
C LEU A 822 11.26 18.40 -24.86
N GLN A 823 12.06 17.52 -25.47
CA GLN A 823 12.35 17.57 -26.91
C GLN A 823 11.12 17.22 -27.75
N SER A 824 10.32 16.24 -27.34
CA SER A 824 9.11 15.85 -28.06
C SER A 824 8.05 16.97 -28.05
N LEU A 825 7.92 17.70 -26.94
CA LEU A 825 7.03 18.87 -26.86
C LEU A 825 7.47 20.00 -27.80
N LYS A 826 8.77 20.21 -27.99
CA LYS A 826 9.30 21.21 -28.92
C LYS A 826 9.07 20.83 -30.38
N ALA A 827 9.15 19.54 -30.72
CA ALA A 827 8.93 19.06 -32.09
C ALA A 827 7.46 19.11 -32.54
N LYS A 828 6.51 19.18 -31.59
CA LYS A 828 5.07 19.32 -31.86
C LYS A 828 4.62 20.78 -32.04
N LYS A 829 5.45 21.74 -31.66
CA LYS A 829 5.24 23.19 -31.86
C LYS A 829 5.87 23.62 -33.17
#